data_AF-A0A1Y2TZW9-F1
#
_entry.id   AF-A0A1Y2TZW9-F1
#
_cell.length_a   1.000
_cell.length_b   1.000
_cell.length_c   1.000
_cell.angle_alpha   90.00
_cell.angle_beta   90.00
_cell.angle_gamma   90.00
#
_symmetry.space_group_name_H-M   'P 1'
#
loop_
_entity.id
_entity.type
_entity.pdbx_description
1 polymer ?
#
loop_
_entity_poly.entity_id
_entity_poly.type
_entity_poly.pdbx_seq_one_letter_code
_entity_poly.pdbx_strand_id
1 'polypeptide(L)'
;MYPLIVYTVLDTFKVAIDTVQFMGFVSELILSRVPVHNFAFEDVETNRSLHSIRAHLEQWSARLESSLAKLSQTTHAADNDIIDIAKLSHQCKGDCDELVNILRELIADGTPSRSWDNFYAAIESTQGKQFVVLLIGKHQARQRMIGSRVLVLVDRFCSAYDTESNHAGIHRNSSSKVRQINVNLDSLRGKLSLEYGTKLNQEPVLLEIKNLLETLARDDATDTWSSAPPSFDDNENHENHENHERQKRQGHHLESRKRSWDSVGRTLVNLIVALLLFFLGWINAVTASRTSGRSNTTSRDILVSDNLVENHDEQDPPELAYTYNVYHDPIKFSCLPELVDCTVSMLPKCWRSREPPVPPEKGRVHWICGGCGLCLYDDFSGLTPESLKDIENELRLTNNAQPPTRPNGSFSDWIPTFRDLKQGIRIILRGWWSNRNTPLPLHTAQQSQTQNLSTASKILYILYCVHDSRTGIRFHQERLHNICTDKELLSFLKAQYQHHRNTLSWFRLRHVSKVMLNRFEVDLSHFAQIHRHDSFCSSANCVCLPPTDKIDNEYTCGPAPQKPPKQFPVFGENYLIHYFKNPQCLSEKQKTIFRQLPKRTCGRLCVSDDEEQPTFGWGIYFEEGWHWESIYFVIVVLLLTGSLVFGIAWSVFKGDVQGAFAVSSYWVTLGSLFLGYVAVKIEFRDSTKDAKNSTITTSKGFESLVVHLIR
;
A
#
# COMPACT_ATOMS: atom_id res chain seq x y z
N MET A 1 -25.89 -41.87 9.23
CA MET A 1 -24.44 -41.76 8.97
C MET A 1 -24.00 -40.29 8.97
N TYR A 2 -24.76 -39.40 8.35
CA TYR A 2 -24.47 -37.96 8.27
C TYR A 2 -24.25 -37.23 9.62
N PRO A 3 -25.06 -37.45 10.68
CA PRO A 3 -24.85 -36.75 11.95
C PRO A 3 -23.49 -37.06 12.57
N LEU A 4 -23.06 -38.33 12.47
CA LEU A 4 -21.77 -38.77 12.99
C LEU A 4 -20.60 -38.07 12.30
N ILE A 5 -20.66 -37.93 10.97
CA ILE A 5 -19.63 -37.25 10.17
C ILE A 5 -19.57 -35.76 10.56
N VAL A 6 -20.73 -35.10 10.70
CA VAL A 6 -20.79 -33.69 11.09
C VAL A 6 -20.21 -33.47 12.50
N TYR A 7 -20.52 -34.34 13.47
CA TYR A 7 -19.95 -34.25 14.82
C TYR A 7 -18.44 -34.50 14.84
N THR A 8 -17.93 -35.50 14.12
CA THR A 8 -16.49 -35.75 14.01
C THR A 8 -15.76 -34.57 13.36
N VAL A 9 -16.34 -33.95 12.34
CA VAL A 9 -15.78 -32.76 11.68
C VAL A 9 -15.76 -31.56 12.65
N LEU A 10 -16.85 -31.33 13.38
CA LEU A 10 -16.94 -30.26 14.38
C LEU A 10 -15.91 -30.42 15.51
N ASP A 11 -15.75 -31.64 16.04
CA ASP A 11 -14.74 -31.94 17.06
C ASP A 11 -13.33 -31.71 16.51
N THR A 12 -13.09 -32.09 15.25
CA THR A 12 -11.80 -31.85 14.58
C THR A 12 -11.50 -30.35 14.44
N PHE A 13 -12.50 -29.55 14.04
CA PHE A 13 -12.36 -28.09 14.01
C PHE A 13 -12.11 -27.51 15.39
N LYS A 14 -12.79 -28.01 16.43
CA LYS A 14 -12.57 -27.55 17.81
C LYS A 14 -11.13 -27.79 18.26
N VAL A 15 -10.60 -28.97 17.99
CA VAL A 15 -9.19 -29.31 18.26
C VAL A 15 -8.23 -28.41 17.48
N ALA A 16 -8.51 -28.16 16.21
CA ALA A 16 -7.69 -27.27 15.39
C ALA A 16 -7.69 -25.81 15.89
N ILE A 17 -8.87 -25.29 16.28
CA ILE A 17 -9.04 -23.95 16.85
C ILE A 17 -8.22 -23.82 18.14
N ASP A 18 -8.38 -24.75 19.07
CA ASP A 18 -7.66 -24.71 20.34
C ASP A 18 -6.15 -24.76 20.12
N THR A 19 -5.70 -25.54 19.15
CA THR A 19 -4.28 -25.66 18.80
C THR A 19 -3.73 -24.37 18.17
N VAL A 20 -4.49 -23.72 17.29
CA VAL A 20 -4.08 -22.44 16.69
C VAL A 20 -4.09 -21.31 17.72
N GLN A 21 -5.08 -21.25 18.61
CA GLN A 21 -5.12 -20.25 19.68
C GLN A 21 -3.95 -20.42 20.65
N PHE A 22 -3.61 -21.65 21.03
CA PHE A 22 -2.42 -21.94 21.81
C PHE A 22 -1.13 -21.46 21.11
N MET A 23 -0.96 -21.77 19.82
CA MET A 23 0.22 -21.30 19.06
C MET A 23 0.28 -19.78 18.93
N GLY A 24 -0.88 -19.12 18.80
CA GLY A 24 -1.01 -17.66 18.85
C GLY A 24 -0.50 -17.10 20.16
N PHE A 25 -1.03 -17.63 21.27
CA PHE A 25 -0.62 -17.24 22.63
C PHE A 25 0.88 -17.41 22.86
N VAL A 26 1.47 -18.57 22.50
CA VAL A 26 2.91 -18.82 22.67
C VAL A 26 3.75 -17.88 21.80
N SER A 27 3.33 -17.61 20.58
CA SER A 27 4.05 -16.70 19.68
C SER A 27 4.03 -15.27 20.21
N GLU A 28 2.89 -14.78 20.70
CA GLU A 28 2.80 -13.48 21.37
C GLU A 28 3.67 -13.44 22.61
N LEU A 29 3.66 -14.50 23.41
CA LEU A 29 4.44 -14.59 24.63
C LEU A 29 5.94 -14.49 24.34
N ILE A 30 6.44 -15.22 23.33
CA ILE A 30 7.86 -15.22 22.94
C ILE A 30 8.27 -13.90 22.27
N LEU A 31 7.40 -13.30 21.45
CA LEU A 31 7.70 -12.05 20.73
C LEU A 31 7.43 -10.78 21.56
N SER A 32 6.77 -10.92 22.71
CA SER A 32 6.47 -9.83 23.61
C SER A 32 7.76 -9.15 24.09
N ARG A 33 7.77 -7.82 24.03
CA ARG A 33 8.83 -6.98 24.63
C ARG A 33 8.49 -6.55 26.06
N VAL A 34 7.42 -7.08 26.63
CA VAL A 34 6.98 -6.73 27.99
C VAL A 34 7.92 -7.43 28.98
N PRO A 35 8.51 -6.69 29.94
CA PRO A 35 9.36 -7.29 30.97
C PRO A 35 8.58 -8.30 31.80
N VAL A 36 9.28 -9.34 32.24
CA VAL A 36 8.70 -10.43 33.02
C VAL A 36 9.38 -10.47 34.38
N HIS A 37 8.55 -10.48 35.43
CA HIS A 37 9.00 -10.46 36.82
C HIS A 37 8.65 -11.77 37.52
N ASN A 38 9.55 -12.21 38.42
CA ASN A 38 9.33 -13.41 39.22
C ASN A 38 8.23 -13.23 40.27
N PHE A 39 8.13 -12.04 40.89
CA PHE A 39 7.10 -11.69 41.86
C PHE A 39 6.07 -10.71 41.28
N ALA A 40 4.81 -10.88 41.70
CA ALA A 40 3.77 -9.88 41.51
C ALA A 40 4.08 -8.69 42.41
N PHE A 41 4.71 -7.65 41.86
CA PHE A 41 4.63 -6.33 42.48
C PHE A 41 3.17 -5.86 42.32
N GLU A 42 2.49 -5.61 43.43
CA GLU A 42 1.04 -5.37 43.53
C GLU A 42 0.53 -4.12 42.78
N ASP A 43 1.40 -3.30 42.20
CA ASP A 43 1.06 -1.90 41.89
C ASP A 43 1.23 -1.47 40.42
N VAL A 44 1.35 -2.41 39.46
CA VAL A 44 1.43 -2.05 38.03
C VAL A 44 0.58 -2.98 37.16
N GLU A 45 -0.58 -2.49 36.70
CA GLU A 45 -1.58 -3.17 35.85
C GLU A 45 -1.03 -3.80 34.55
N THR A 46 0.19 -3.48 34.12
CA THR A 46 0.78 -3.96 32.87
C THR A 46 1.76 -5.13 33.02
N ASN A 47 2.09 -5.57 34.24
CA ASN A 47 3.11 -6.59 34.44
C ASN A 47 2.53 -8.01 34.38
N ARG A 48 3.00 -8.83 33.43
CA ARG A 48 2.70 -10.27 33.39
C ARG A 48 3.65 -11.01 34.36
N SER A 49 3.13 -11.49 35.48
CA SER A 49 3.89 -12.35 36.39
C SER A 49 4.13 -13.73 35.78
N LEU A 50 5.28 -14.37 36.09
CA LEU A 50 5.56 -15.75 35.67
C LEU A 50 4.47 -16.73 36.12
N HIS A 51 3.88 -16.50 37.30
CA HIS A 51 2.75 -17.29 37.81
C HIS A 51 1.49 -17.17 36.94
N SER A 52 1.15 -15.98 36.46
CA SER A 52 0.00 -15.78 35.55
C SER A 52 0.24 -16.46 34.20
N ILE A 53 1.45 -16.31 33.64
CA ILE A 53 1.83 -16.97 32.39
C ILE A 53 1.74 -18.50 32.54
N ARG A 54 2.25 -19.05 33.63
CA ARG A 54 2.17 -20.48 33.94
C ARG A 54 0.72 -20.95 34.06
N ALA A 55 -0.13 -20.23 34.79
CA ALA A 55 -1.54 -20.59 34.95
C ALA A 55 -2.28 -20.61 33.60
N HIS A 56 -2.00 -19.64 32.71
CA HIS A 56 -2.56 -19.65 31.36
C HIS A 56 -2.07 -20.83 30.51
N LEU A 57 -0.80 -21.22 30.62
CA LEU A 57 -0.27 -22.40 29.91
C LEU A 57 -0.87 -23.71 30.44
N GLU A 58 -1.02 -23.84 31.76
CA GLU A 58 -1.69 -25.00 32.37
C GLU A 58 -3.16 -25.09 31.92
N GLN A 59 -3.86 -23.96 31.81
CA GLN A 59 -5.21 -23.90 31.24
C GLN A 59 -5.25 -24.33 29.77
N TRP A 60 -4.29 -23.90 28.96
CA TRP A 60 -4.19 -24.31 27.55
C TRP A 60 -3.90 -25.81 27.40
N SER A 61 -3.00 -26.37 28.20
CA SER A 61 -2.70 -27.81 28.18
C SER A 61 -3.97 -28.64 28.52
N ALA A 62 -4.69 -28.27 29.57
CA ALA A 62 -5.95 -28.93 29.95
C ALA A 62 -7.04 -28.82 28.87
N ARG A 63 -7.14 -27.66 28.20
CA ARG A 63 -8.10 -27.44 27.11
C ARG A 63 -7.77 -28.29 25.89
N LEU A 64 -6.50 -28.37 25.50
CA LEU A 64 -6.06 -29.23 24.39
C LEU A 64 -6.35 -30.70 24.69
N GLU A 65 -6.04 -31.16 25.90
CA GLU A 65 -6.32 -32.53 26.34
C GLU A 65 -7.80 -32.87 26.29
N SER A 66 -8.68 -31.98 26.77
CA SER A 66 -10.13 -32.19 26.71
C SER A 66 -10.63 -32.31 25.28
N SER A 67 -10.16 -31.46 24.37
CA SER A 67 -10.55 -31.50 22.96
C SER A 67 -10.01 -32.75 22.24
N LEU A 68 -8.76 -33.16 22.53
CA LEU A 68 -8.18 -34.40 22.02
C LEU A 68 -8.94 -35.64 22.50
N ALA A 69 -9.34 -35.69 23.78
CA ALA A 69 -10.09 -36.81 24.33
C ALA A 69 -11.45 -36.96 23.64
N LYS A 70 -12.17 -35.87 23.38
CA LYS A 70 -13.44 -35.88 22.63
C LYS A 70 -13.25 -36.38 21.20
N LEU A 71 -12.23 -35.88 20.51
CA LEU A 71 -11.93 -36.34 19.16
C LEU A 71 -11.59 -37.84 19.13
N SER A 72 -10.84 -38.35 20.11
CA SER A 72 -10.50 -39.78 20.18
C SER A 72 -11.72 -40.70 20.35
N GLN A 73 -12.79 -40.20 20.99
CA GLN A 73 -14.05 -40.94 21.16
C GLN A 73 -14.91 -40.95 19.89
N THR A 74 -14.80 -39.92 19.05
CA THR A 74 -15.61 -39.79 17.83
C THR A 74 -14.91 -40.30 16.57
N THR A 75 -13.59 -40.53 16.64
CA THR A 75 -12.79 -40.97 15.49
C THR A 75 -12.73 -42.50 15.40
N HIS A 76 -13.77 -43.11 14.83
CA HIS A 76 -13.74 -44.53 14.42
C HIS A 76 -13.35 -44.73 12.95
N ALA A 77 -13.22 -43.65 12.15
CA ALA A 77 -13.00 -43.71 10.71
C ALA A 77 -11.59 -43.24 10.31
N ALA A 78 -11.02 -43.92 9.30
CA ALA A 78 -9.64 -43.80 8.81
C ALA A 78 -9.39 -42.57 7.92
N ASP A 79 -9.76 -41.37 8.37
CA ASP A 79 -9.36 -40.14 7.67
C ASP A 79 -7.97 -39.68 8.12
N ASN A 80 -7.00 -39.78 7.22
CA ASN A 80 -5.61 -39.40 7.46
C ASN A 80 -5.46 -37.92 7.86
N ASP A 81 -6.35 -37.03 7.40
CA ASP A 81 -6.26 -35.61 7.72
C ASP A 81 -6.68 -35.32 9.18
N ILE A 82 -7.66 -36.06 9.70
CA ILE A 82 -8.07 -35.99 11.11
C ILE A 82 -6.97 -36.53 12.03
N ILE A 83 -6.36 -37.65 11.64
CA ILE A 83 -5.23 -38.25 12.35
C ILE A 83 -4.04 -37.28 12.40
N ASP A 84 -3.74 -36.60 11.29
CA ASP A 84 -2.67 -35.61 11.24
C ASP A 84 -2.93 -34.40 12.14
N ILE A 85 -4.18 -33.89 12.19
CA ILE A 85 -4.55 -32.79 13.08
C ILE A 85 -4.45 -33.23 14.55
N ALA A 86 -4.94 -34.42 14.89
CA ALA A 86 -4.83 -34.97 16.24
C ALA A 86 -3.35 -35.13 16.66
N LYS A 87 -2.50 -35.65 15.76
CA LYS A 87 -1.06 -35.80 15.99
C LYS A 87 -0.36 -34.46 16.21
N LEU A 88 -0.66 -33.44 15.40
CA LEU A 88 -0.13 -32.09 15.57
C LEU A 88 -0.57 -31.47 16.90
N SER A 89 -1.83 -31.67 17.27
CA SER A 89 -2.37 -31.15 18.53
C SER A 89 -1.73 -31.81 19.75
N HIS A 90 -1.48 -33.13 19.68
CA HIS A 90 -0.73 -33.86 20.71
C HIS A 90 0.72 -33.35 20.83
N GLN A 91 1.37 -33.02 19.72
CA GLN A 91 2.71 -32.41 19.74
C GLN A 91 2.67 -31.01 20.39
N CYS A 92 1.68 -30.18 20.07
CA CYS A 92 1.49 -28.87 20.68
C CYS A 92 1.25 -28.94 22.19
N LYS A 93 0.50 -29.95 22.66
CA LYS A 93 0.37 -30.23 24.10
C LYS A 93 1.73 -30.54 24.74
N GLY A 94 2.54 -31.39 24.10
CA GLY A 94 3.89 -31.70 24.58
C GLY A 94 4.78 -30.46 24.72
N ASP A 95 4.76 -29.55 23.72
CA ASP A 95 5.49 -28.27 23.81
C ASP A 95 4.93 -27.37 24.94
N CYS A 96 3.62 -27.39 25.18
CA CYS A 96 3.00 -26.66 26.28
C CYS A 96 3.49 -27.18 27.64
N ASP A 97 3.52 -28.49 27.83
CA ASP A 97 3.97 -29.12 29.07
C ASP A 97 5.47 -28.87 29.31
N GLU A 98 6.29 -28.87 28.25
CA GLU A 98 7.70 -28.49 28.28
C GLU A 98 7.88 -27.03 28.71
N LEU A 99 7.11 -26.09 28.14
CA LEU A 99 7.12 -24.68 28.55
C LEU A 99 6.69 -24.48 30.01
N VAL A 100 5.69 -25.23 30.48
CA VAL A 100 5.25 -25.19 31.88
C VAL A 100 6.36 -25.71 32.80
N ASN A 101 7.09 -26.76 32.41
CA ASN A 101 8.23 -27.26 33.19
C ASN A 101 9.37 -26.23 33.27
N ILE A 102 9.73 -25.59 32.16
CA ILE A 102 10.73 -24.51 32.15
C ILE A 102 10.31 -23.36 33.05
N LEU A 103 9.03 -23.00 33.05
CA LEU A 103 8.48 -21.99 33.95
C LEU A 103 8.57 -22.41 35.42
N ARG A 104 8.35 -23.68 35.74
CA ARG A 104 8.53 -24.19 37.12
C ARG A 104 9.98 -24.10 37.57
N GLU A 105 10.92 -24.45 36.70
CA GLU A 105 12.35 -24.30 36.96
C GLU A 105 12.73 -22.83 37.18
N LEU A 106 12.28 -21.92 36.30
CA LEU A 106 12.49 -20.48 36.43
C LEU A 106 11.95 -19.92 37.75
N ILE A 107 10.77 -20.38 38.18
CA ILE A 107 10.15 -19.97 39.44
C ILE A 107 10.91 -20.57 40.65
N ALA A 108 11.39 -21.82 40.56
CA ALA A 108 12.11 -22.50 41.63
C ALA A 108 13.54 -21.97 41.84
N ASP A 109 14.23 -21.62 40.75
CA ASP A 109 15.61 -21.12 40.76
C ASP A 109 15.71 -19.63 41.11
N GLY A 110 14.60 -18.90 41.01
CA GLY A 110 14.60 -17.45 41.11
C GLY A 110 14.76 -16.92 42.53
N THR A 111 15.84 -16.18 42.80
CA THR A 111 15.85 -15.18 43.88
C THR A 111 14.73 -14.15 43.62
N PRO A 112 14.06 -13.63 44.67
CA PRO A 112 12.87 -12.79 44.52
C PRO A 112 13.08 -11.48 43.73
N SER A 113 14.33 -11.12 43.42
CA SER A 113 14.72 -9.87 42.76
C SER A 113 15.06 -10.01 41.27
N ARG A 114 14.98 -11.21 40.67
CA ARG A 114 15.37 -11.38 39.26
C ARG A 114 14.25 -10.91 38.31
N SER A 115 14.58 -9.97 37.43
CA SER A 115 13.73 -9.48 36.34
C SER A 115 14.37 -9.80 34.99
N TRP A 116 13.55 -10.13 34.00
CA TRP A 116 13.99 -10.30 32.62
C TRP A 116 13.33 -9.25 31.74
N ASP A 117 14.06 -8.72 30.76
CA ASP A 117 13.56 -7.72 29.82
C ASP A 117 12.37 -8.22 28.99
N ASN A 118 12.25 -9.54 28.83
CA ASN A 118 11.13 -10.21 28.18
C ASN A 118 11.16 -11.72 28.47
N PHE A 119 10.08 -12.41 28.09
CA PHE A 119 9.94 -13.86 28.24
C PHE A 119 10.99 -14.64 27.44
N TYR A 120 11.39 -14.14 26.27
CA TYR A 120 12.45 -14.74 25.45
C TYR A 120 13.77 -14.78 26.22
N ALA A 121 14.16 -13.68 26.86
CA ALA A 121 15.36 -13.58 27.68
C ALA A 121 15.30 -14.50 28.91
N ALA A 122 14.10 -14.69 29.49
CA ALA A 122 13.90 -15.62 30.60
C ALA A 122 14.22 -17.07 30.18
N ILE A 123 13.63 -17.55 29.09
CA ILE A 123 13.90 -18.90 28.58
C ILE A 123 15.34 -19.04 28.07
N GLU A 124 15.88 -18.04 27.38
CA GLU A 124 17.26 -18.06 26.89
C GLU A 124 18.25 -18.20 28.05
N SER A 125 17.95 -17.60 29.21
CA SER A 125 18.82 -17.68 30.39
C SER A 125 18.87 -19.06 31.06
N THR A 126 17.84 -19.90 30.91
CA THR A 126 17.78 -21.24 31.52
C THR A 126 18.11 -22.35 30.52
N GLN A 127 17.53 -22.30 29.32
CA GLN A 127 17.62 -23.37 28.32
C GLN A 127 18.61 -23.07 27.19
N GLY A 128 19.15 -21.83 27.16
CA GLY A 128 20.08 -21.38 26.13
C GLY A 128 19.41 -20.97 24.81
N LYS A 129 20.14 -20.18 24.03
CA LYS A 129 19.64 -19.59 22.77
C LYS A 129 19.18 -20.61 21.73
N GLN A 130 19.88 -21.75 21.62
CA GLN A 130 19.57 -22.78 20.62
C GLN A 130 18.21 -23.41 20.86
N PHE A 131 17.82 -23.60 22.12
CA PHE A 131 16.52 -24.12 22.49
C PHE A 131 15.40 -23.18 22.02
N VAL A 132 15.53 -21.88 22.28
CA VAL A 132 14.50 -20.90 21.90
C VAL A 132 14.34 -20.80 20.38
N VAL A 133 15.45 -20.81 19.63
CA VAL A 133 15.41 -20.83 18.16
C VAL A 133 14.72 -22.09 17.64
N LEU A 134 15.03 -23.26 18.22
CA LEU A 134 14.39 -24.52 17.87
C LEU A 134 12.89 -24.51 18.18
N LEU A 135 12.49 -24.00 19.34
CA LEU A 135 11.10 -23.88 19.76
C LEU A 135 10.30 -22.98 18.82
N ILE A 136 10.83 -21.80 18.47
CA ILE A 136 10.22 -20.88 17.49
C ILE A 136 10.08 -21.57 16.13
N GLY A 137 11.13 -22.27 15.67
CA GLY A 137 11.12 -23.00 14.40
C GLY A 137 10.06 -24.11 14.38
N LYS A 138 9.97 -24.91 15.45
CA LYS A 138 8.97 -25.97 15.63
C LYS A 138 7.55 -25.39 15.59
N HIS A 139 7.27 -24.33 16.34
CA HIS A 139 5.95 -23.70 16.36
C HIS A 139 5.55 -23.15 14.99
N GLN A 140 6.45 -22.44 14.29
CA GLN A 140 6.15 -21.92 12.97
C GLN A 140 5.88 -23.03 11.94
N ALA A 141 6.63 -24.13 11.99
CA ALA A 141 6.41 -25.28 11.12
C ALA A 141 5.03 -25.93 11.40
N ARG A 142 4.67 -26.14 12.66
CA ARG A 142 3.38 -26.72 13.05
C ARG A 142 2.20 -25.83 12.73
N GLN A 143 2.35 -24.51 12.88
CA GLN A 143 1.31 -23.55 12.48
C GLN A 143 1.01 -23.63 10.98
N ARG A 144 2.03 -23.79 10.13
CA ARG A 144 1.83 -24.00 8.69
C ARG A 144 1.16 -25.33 8.39
N MET A 145 1.59 -26.40 9.07
CA MET A 145 1.03 -27.74 8.88
C MET A 145 -0.44 -27.81 9.29
N ILE A 146 -0.80 -27.31 10.48
CA ILE A 146 -2.18 -27.38 10.97
C ILE A 146 -3.11 -26.63 10.02
N GLY A 147 -2.68 -25.47 9.56
CA GLY A 147 -3.54 -24.67 8.74
C GLY A 147 -3.72 -25.24 7.33
N SER A 148 -2.65 -25.80 6.74
CA SER A 148 -2.78 -26.56 5.50
C SER A 148 -3.78 -27.72 5.63
N ARG A 149 -3.78 -28.43 6.77
CA ARG A 149 -4.71 -29.54 7.02
C ARG A 149 -6.14 -29.07 7.26
N VAL A 150 -6.33 -27.98 8.00
CA VAL A 150 -7.64 -27.36 8.19
C VAL A 150 -8.23 -26.93 6.85
N LEU A 151 -7.43 -26.36 5.95
CA LEU A 151 -7.91 -25.96 4.62
C LEU A 151 -8.37 -27.15 3.78
N VAL A 152 -7.62 -28.26 3.79
CA VAL A 152 -8.01 -29.51 3.12
C VAL A 152 -9.30 -30.08 3.71
N LEU A 153 -9.45 -30.02 5.03
CA LEU A 153 -10.64 -30.52 5.72
C LEU A 153 -11.88 -29.66 5.41
N VAL A 154 -11.73 -28.34 5.33
CA VAL A 154 -12.80 -27.42 4.87
C VAL A 154 -13.19 -27.75 3.43
N ASP A 155 -12.23 -27.90 2.51
CA ASP A 155 -12.50 -28.17 1.09
C ASP A 155 -13.22 -29.52 0.90
N ARG A 156 -12.82 -30.54 1.67
CA ARG A 156 -13.48 -31.85 1.67
C ARG A 156 -14.89 -31.77 2.25
N PHE A 157 -15.09 -31.03 3.34
CA PHE A 157 -16.42 -30.82 3.92
C PHE A 157 -17.36 -30.09 2.94
N CYS A 158 -16.88 -29.03 2.29
CA CYS A 158 -17.66 -28.31 1.27
C CYS A 158 -18.03 -29.25 0.11
N SER A 159 -17.07 -30.05 -0.36
CA SER A 159 -17.30 -31.01 -1.44
C SER A 159 -18.33 -32.08 -1.06
N ALA A 160 -18.25 -32.63 0.15
CA ALA A 160 -19.20 -33.62 0.66
C ALA A 160 -20.61 -33.02 0.77
N TYR A 161 -20.71 -31.80 1.32
CA TYR A 161 -21.97 -31.06 1.43
C TYR A 161 -22.62 -30.78 0.05
N ASP A 162 -21.82 -30.36 -0.93
CA ASP A 162 -22.29 -30.14 -2.29
C ASP A 162 -22.75 -31.44 -2.95
N THR A 163 -22.06 -32.57 -2.75
CA THR A 163 -22.52 -33.86 -3.30
C THR A 163 -23.84 -34.32 -2.68
N GLU A 164 -24.01 -34.16 -1.37
CA GLU A 164 -25.20 -34.63 -0.66
C GLU A 164 -26.42 -33.74 -0.93
N SER A 165 -26.22 -32.42 -1.00
CA SER A 165 -27.28 -31.47 -1.37
C SER A 165 -27.80 -31.71 -2.80
N ASN A 166 -26.93 -32.13 -3.72
CA ASN A 166 -27.34 -32.51 -5.08
C ASN A 166 -28.09 -33.85 -5.11
N HIS A 167 -27.74 -34.81 -4.25
CA HIS A 167 -28.41 -36.12 -4.19
C HIS A 167 -29.76 -36.08 -3.47
N ALA A 168 -29.92 -35.26 -2.44
CA ALA A 168 -31.13 -35.20 -1.63
C ALA A 168 -32.31 -34.47 -2.31
N GLY A 169 -32.15 -33.98 -3.55
CA GLY A 169 -33.23 -33.35 -4.32
C GLY A 169 -33.89 -32.18 -3.60
N ILE A 170 -33.16 -31.53 -2.69
CA ILE A 170 -33.73 -30.56 -1.75
C ILE A 170 -34.25 -29.36 -2.55
N HIS A 171 -35.58 -29.22 -2.56
CA HIS A 171 -36.32 -28.23 -3.33
C HIS A 171 -35.87 -26.78 -3.06
N ARG A 172 -35.98 -25.94 -4.10
CA ARG A 172 -35.58 -24.52 -4.26
C ARG A 172 -35.73 -23.55 -3.07
N ASN A 173 -36.44 -23.87 -1.99
CA ASN A 173 -36.63 -22.97 -0.84
C ASN A 173 -35.49 -23.04 0.20
N SER A 174 -34.72 -24.13 0.28
CA SER A 174 -33.47 -24.17 1.06
C SER A 174 -32.29 -23.49 0.35
N SER A 175 -32.47 -23.11 -0.92
CA SER A 175 -31.43 -22.59 -1.81
C SER A 175 -30.82 -21.26 -1.34
N SER A 176 -31.53 -20.44 -0.56
CA SER A 176 -30.99 -19.15 -0.08
C SER A 176 -29.99 -19.36 1.06
N LYS A 177 -30.32 -20.22 2.03
CA LYS A 177 -29.41 -20.59 3.14
C LYS A 177 -28.19 -21.32 2.61
N VAL A 178 -28.37 -22.35 1.76
CA VAL A 178 -27.26 -23.10 1.15
C VAL A 178 -26.33 -22.18 0.35
N ARG A 179 -26.89 -21.23 -0.43
CA ARG A 179 -26.08 -20.21 -1.11
C ARG A 179 -25.33 -19.30 -0.14
N GLN A 180 -25.95 -18.89 0.96
CA GLN A 180 -25.30 -18.05 1.97
C GLN A 180 -24.18 -18.79 2.69
N ILE A 181 -24.36 -20.08 2.96
CA ILE A 181 -23.33 -20.97 3.50
C ILE A 181 -22.17 -21.11 2.51
N ASN A 182 -22.44 -21.38 1.23
CA ASN A 182 -21.39 -21.49 0.21
C ASN A 182 -20.65 -20.16 -0.02
N VAL A 183 -21.34 -19.02 0.02
CA VAL A 183 -20.71 -17.68 -0.03
C VAL A 183 -19.83 -17.43 1.19
N ASN A 184 -20.26 -17.84 2.38
CA ASN A 184 -19.47 -17.72 3.60
C ASN A 184 -18.25 -18.65 3.58
N LEU A 185 -18.41 -19.88 3.08
CA LEU A 185 -17.33 -20.85 2.92
C LEU A 185 -16.30 -20.42 1.86
N ASP A 186 -16.73 -19.85 0.74
CA ASP A 186 -15.84 -19.28 -0.29
C ASP A 186 -15.11 -18.02 0.21
N SER A 187 -15.80 -17.17 0.98
CA SER A 187 -15.20 -16.02 1.67
C SER A 187 -14.13 -16.48 2.66
N LEU A 188 -14.42 -17.52 3.43
CA LEU A 188 -13.48 -18.14 4.36
C LEU A 188 -12.31 -18.82 3.65
N ARG A 189 -12.54 -19.50 2.53
CA ARG A 189 -11.49 -20.06 1.66
C ARG A 189 -10.56 -18.96 1.16
N GLY A 190 -11.12 -17.82 0.75
CA GLY A 190 -10.37 -16.63 0.35
C GLY A 190 -9.53 -16.06 1.50
N LYS A 191 -10.13 -15.88 2.69
CA LYS A 191 -9.43 -15.40 3.90
C LYS A 191 -8.29 -16.33 4.31
N LEU A 192 -8.56 -17.64 4.40
CA LEU A 192 -7.56 -18.65 4.72
C LEU A 192 -6.42 -18.66 3.68
N SER A 193 -6.73 -18.69 2.38
CA SER A 193 -5.72 -18.70 1.32
C SER A 193 -4.85 -17.44 1.27
N LEU A 194 -5.39 -16.27 1.64
CA LEU A 194 -4.63 -15.02 1.71
C LEU A 194 -3.76 -14.95 2.99
N GLU A 195 -4.27 -15.41 4.13
CA GLU A 195 -3.57 -15.32 5.41
C GLU A 195 -2.48 -16.38 5.58
N TYR A 196 -2.49 -17.48 4.82
CA TYR A 196 -1.43 -18.49 4.87
C TYR A 196 -0.02 -17.99 4.51
N GLY A 197 0.08 -16.82 3.86
CA GLY A 197 1.35 -16.20 3.49
C GLY A 197 2.00 -15.29 4.54
N THR A 198 1.26 -14.78 5.54
CA THR A 198 1.80 -13.74 6.46
C THR A 198 1.25 -13.86 7.90
N LYS A 199 2.13 -13.67 8.89
CA LYS A 199 1.95 -13.83 10.34
C LYS A 199 0.53 -13.66 10.94
N LEU A 200 0.12 -14.71 11.68
CA LEU A 200 -0.23 -14.74 13.12
C LEU A 200 -1.44 -13.95 13.66
N ASN A 201 -2.55 -13.89 12.93
CA ASN A 201 -3.86 -13.68 13.58
C ASN A 201 -4.99 -14.47 12.90
N GLN A 202 -4.90 -15.81 12.99
CA GLN A 202 -5.83 -16.77 12.38
C GLN A 202 -7.10 -17.02 13.22
N GLU A 203 -7.16 -16.44 14.42
CA GLU A 203 -8.25 -16.61 15.39
C GLU A 203 -9.63 -16.17 14.88
N PRO A 204 -9.82 -14.97 14.30
CA PRO A 204 -11.15 -14.53 13.86
C PRO A 204 -11.73 -15.40 12.76
N VAL A 205 -10.89 -15.89 11.85
CA VAL A 205 -11.29 -16.74 10.72
C VAL A 205 -11.74 -18.13 11.21
N LEU A 206 -10.98 -18.73 12.12
CA LEU A 206 -11.32 -20.04 12.68
C LEU A 206 -12.55 -19.99 13.59
N LEU A 207 -12.76 -18.89 14.32
CA LEU A 207 -13.97 -18.68 15.12
C LEU A 207 -15.21 -18.44 14.25
N GLU A 208 -15.06 -17.71 13.13
CA GLU A 208 -16.12 -17.53 12.13
C GLU A 208 -16.52 -18.88 11.48
N ILE A 209 -15.55 -19.73 11.14
CA ILE A 209 -15.79 -21.11 10.67
C ILE A 209 -16.57 -21.91 11.71
N LYS A 210 -16.13 -21.88 12.97
CA LYS A 210 -16.79 -22.61 14.06
C LYS A 210 -18.26 -22.20 14.20
N ASN A 211 -18.52 -20.89 14.25
CA ASN A 211 -19.88 -20.37 14.43
C ASN A 211 -20.79 -20.74 13.26
N LEU A 212 -20.28 -20.75 12.03
CA LEU A 212 -21.03 -21.21 10.86
C LEU A 212 -21.37 -22.70 10.93
N LEU A 213 -20.40 -23.54 11.29
CA LEU A 213 -20.62 -24.98 11.43
C LEU A 213 -21.55 -25.33 12.60
N GLU A 214 -21.47 -24.61 13.72
CA GLU A 214 -22.42 -24.77 14.84
C GLU A 214 -23.83 -24.31 14.47
N THR A 215 -23.96 -23.35 13.56
CA THR A 215 -25.27 -22.92 13.03
C THR A 215 -25.84 -23.99 12.11
N LEU A 216 -25.01 -24.58 11.25
CA LEU A 216 -25.38 -25.71 10.38
C LEU A 216 -25.86 -26.93 11.18
N ALA A 217 -25.12 -27.32 12.22
CA ALA A 217 -25.47 -28.47 13.02
C ALA A 217 -26.72 -28.26 13.90
N ARG A 218 -27.05 -26.99 14.24
CA ARG A 218 -28.28 -26.65 14.96
C ARG A 218 -29.52 -26.73 14.06
N ASP A 219 -29.40 -26.27 12.81
CA ASP A 219 -30.51 -26.25 11.85
C ASP A 219 -30.90 -27.69 11.42
N ASP A 220 -29.92 -28.61 11.28
CA ASP A 220 -30.19 -30.01 10.93
C ASP A 220 -30.83 -30.83 12.08
N ALA A 221 -30.62 -30.43 13.34
CA ALA A 221 -31.20 -31.13 14.50
C ALA A 221 -32.71 -30.87 14.68
N THR A 222 -33.25 -29.83 14.03
CA THR A 222 -34.67 -29.46 14.12
C THR A 222 -35.56 -30.09 13.06
N ASP A 223 -35.00 -30.64 11.98
CA ASP A 223 -35.75 -31.29 10.90
C ASP A 223 -35.66 -32.82 11.02
N THR A 224 -36.57 -33.42 11.80
CA THR A 224 -36.67 -34.87 11.98
C THR A 224 -37.05 -35.57 10.67
N TRP A 225 -36.09 -36.23 10.03
CA TRP A 225 -36.31 -37.10 8.87
C TRP A 225 -37.04 -38.38 9.29
N SER A 226 -38.33 -38.47 8.97
CA SER A 226 -39.14 -39.70 9.08
C SER A 226 -39.34 -40.34 7.70
N SER A 227 -38.31 -40.97 7.13
CA SER A 227 -38.50 -41.87 5.98
C SER A 227 -37.53 -43.04 6.01
N ALA A 228 -38.06 -44.26 5.81
CA ALA A 228 -37.36 -45.54 5.87
C ALA A 228 -36.33 -45.73 4.72
N PRO A 229 -35.26 -46.52 4.93
CA PRO A 229 -34.22 -46.73 3.93
C PRO A 229 -34.64 -47.72 2.83
N PRO A 230 -34.21 -47.51 1.56
CA PRO A 230 -34.36 -48.52 0.52
C PRO A 230 -33.22 -49.54 0.56
N SER A 231 -33.56 -50.79 0.25
CA SER A 231 -32.69 -51.95 0.13
C SER A 231 -31.76 -51.84 -1.07
N PHE A 232 -30.47 -52.11 -0.86
CA PHE A 232 -29.42 -52.20 -1.88
C PHE A 232 -29.11 -53.68 -2.13
N ASP A 233 -29.27 -54.14 -3.38
CA ASP A 233 -28.86 -55.47 -3.84
C ASP A 233 -27.50 -55.41 -4.56
N ASP A 234 -26.78 -56.51 -4.42
CA ASP A 234 -25.39 -56.76 -4.80
C ASP A 234 -25.12 -56.73 -6.32
N ASN A 235 -23.93 -56.26 -6.71
CA ASN A 235 -23.30 -56.77 -7.94
C ASN A 235 -21.77 -56.67 -7.85
N GLU A 236 -21.18 -57.80 -7.44
CA GLU A 236 -19.75 -58.09 -7.41
C GLU A 236 -19.41 -58.95 -8.65
N ASN A 237 -18.31 -58.61 -9.33
CA ASN A 237 -17.55 -59.37 -10.34
C ASN A 237 -17.38 -58.67 -11.69
N HIS A 238 -16.28 -57.92 -11.85
CA HIS A 238 -15.58 -57.83 -13.14
C HIS A 238 -14.14 -57.29 -12.97
N GLU A 239 -13.26 -58.05 -12.34
CA GLU A 239 -11.86 -57.65 -12.13
C GLU A 239 -10.85 -58.71 -12.57
N ASN A 240 -10.92 -59.18 -13.82
CA ASN A 240 -9.87 -60.06 -14.36
C ASN A 240 -9.56 -59.93 -15.87
N HIS A 241 -10.01 -58.86 -16.53
CA HIS A 241 -9.72 -58.64 -17.96
C HIS A 241 -8.88 -57.37 -18.26
N GLU A 242 -8.45 -56.63 -17.24
CA GLU A 242 -7.85 -55.30 -17.42
C GLU A 242 -6.31 -55.27 -17.53
N ASN A 243 -5.61 -56.36 -17.17
CA ASN A 243 -4.14 -56.34 -17.13
C ASN A 243 -3.45 -56.65 -18.47
N HIS A 244 -4.14 -57.26 -19.44
CA HIS A 244 -3.55 -57.61 -20.73
C HIS A 244 -3.65 -56.48 -21.80
N GLU A 245 -4.53 -55.50 -21.58
CA GLU A 245 -4.69 -54.30 -22.42
C GLU A 245 -3.68 -53.18 -22.08
N ARG A 246 -3.13 -53.17 -20.85
CA ARG A 246 -2.22 -52.11 -20.37
C ARG A 246 -0.85 -52.13 -21.03
N GLN A 247 -0.35 -53.27 -21.52
CA GLN A 247 0.95 -53.35 -22.19
C GLN A 247 0.93 -52.90 -23.66
N LYS A 248 -0.16 -53.09 -24.40
CA LYS A 248 -0.27 -52.60 -25.80
C LYS A 248 -0.48 -51.08 -25.89
N ARG A 249 -1.02 -50.44 -24.85
CA ARG A 249 -1.24 -48.98 -24.82
C ARG A 249 0.03 -48.16 -24.58
N GLN A 250 1.13 -48.76 -24.10
CA GLN A 250 2.36 -48.01 -23.81
C GLN A 250 3.19 -47.64 -25.07
N GLY A 251 3.11 -48.41 -26.16
CA GLY A 251 3.82 -48.12 -27.42
C GLY A 251 3.21 -46.97 -28.21
N HIS A 252 1.88 -46.91 -28.32
CA HIS A 252 1.15 -45.82 -28.98
C HIS A 252 1.23 -44.48 -28.21
N HIS A 253 1.61 -44.51 -26.94
CA HIS A 253 1.68 -43.34 -26.06
C HIS A 253 2.91 -42.45 -26.32
N LEU A 254 3.99 -43.01 -26.89
CA LEU A 254 5.21 -42.27 -27.24
C LEU A 254 5.07 -41.49 -28.56
N GLU A 255 4.43 -42.08 -29.57
CA GLU A 255 4.12 -41.42 -30.85
C GLU A 255 3.09 -40.28 -30.68
N SER A 256 2.08 -40.51 -29.83
CA SER A 256 1.06 -39.51 -29.46
C SER A 256 1.66 -38.35 -28.64
N ARG A 257 2.63 -38.64 -27.76
CA ARG A 257 3.39 -37.60 -27.04
C ARG A 257 4.14 -36.70 -28.03
N LYS A 258 4.79 -37.24 -29.07
CA LYS A 258 5.56 -36.44 -30.03
C LYS A 258 4.68 -35.43 -30.80
N ARG A 259 3.47 -35.83 -31.24
CA ARG A 259 2.51 -34.92 -31.88
C ARG A 259 1.89 -33.90 -30.90
N SER A 260 1.75 -34.28 -29.62
CA SER A 260 1.31 -33.37 -28.55
C SER A 260 2.34 -32.27 -28.30
N TRP A 261 3.64 -32.59 -28.31
CA TRP A 261 4.71 -31.59 -28.16
C TRP A 261 4.74 -30.55 -29.29
N ASP A 262 4.42 -30.92 -30.53
CA ASP A 262 4.30 -29.96 -31.65
C ASP A 262 3.07 -29.03 -31.53
N SER A 263 2.02 -29.50 -30.86
CA SER A 263 0.83 -28.68 -30.55
C SER A 263 1.09 -27.75 -29.37
N VAL A 264 1.74 -28.27 -28.32
CA VAL A 264 2.15 -27.48 -27.15
C VAL A 264 3.18 -26.43 -27.55
N GLY A 265 4.16 -26.78 -28.39
CA GLY A 265 5.16 -25.85 -28.92
C GLY A 265 4.54 -24.69 -29.69
N ARG A 266 3.55 -24.96 -30.56
CA ARG A 266 2.81 -23.90 -31.27
C ARG A 266 1.99 -23.01 -30.34
N THR A 267 1.36 -23.59 -29.32
CA THR A 267 0.61 -22.83 -28.32
C THR A 267 1.53 -21.94 -27.47
N LEU A 268 2.71 -22.46 -27.12
CA LEU A 268 3.74 -21.74 -26.35
C LEU A 268 4.34 -20.59 -27.16
N VAL A 269 4.66 -20.81 -28.45
CA VAL A 269 5.13 -19.76 -29.35
C VAL A 269 4.07 -18.67 -29.50
N ASN A 270 2.79 -19.02 -29.66
CA ASN A 270 1.70 -18.06 -29.70
C ASN A 270 1.54 -17.29 -28.38
N LEU A 271 1.79 -17.93 -27.23
CA LEU A 271 1.78 -17.26 -25.93
C LEU A 271 2.96 -16.28 -25.79
N ILE A 272 4.16 -16.65 -26.21
CA ILE A 272 5.34 -15.74 -26.22
C ILE A 272 5.08 -14.56 -27.14
N VAL A 273 4.56 -14.81 -28.36
CA VAL A 273 4.21 -13.76 -29.30
C VAL A 273 3.11 -12.88 -28.72
N ALA A 274 2.11 -13.44 -28.02
CA ALA A 274 1.08 -12.66 -27.35
C ALA A 274 1.65 -11.83 -26.18
N LEU A 275 2.58 -12.35 -25.39
CA LEU A 275 3.25 -11.62 -24.31
C LEU A 275 4.17 -10.51 -24.84
N LEU A 276 4.91 -10.78 -25.93
CA LEU A 276 5.74 -9.77 -26.61
C LEU A 276 4.87 -8.72 -27.28
N LEU A 277 3.77 -9.09 -27.94
CA LEU A 277 2.81 -8.15 -28.52
C LEU A 277 2.02 -7.41 -27.44
N PHE A 278 1.79 -8.00 -26.27
CA PHE A 278 1.23 -7.30 -25.12
C PHE A 278 2.21 -6.28 -24.58
N PHE A 279 3.49 -6.65 -24.45
CA PHE A 279 4.54 -5.74 -23.98
C PHE A 279 4.83 -4.63 -25.00
N LEU A 280 4.97 -4.96 -26.28
CA LEU A 280 5.10 -4.01 -27.38
C LEU A 280 3.83 -3.18 -27.57
N GLY A 281 2.66 -3.78 -27.39
CA GLY A 281 1.36 -3.10 -27.41
C GLY A 281 1.18 -2.17 -26.23
N TRP A 282 1.72 -2.50 -25.06
CA TRP A 282 1.79 -1.65 -23.89
C TRP A 282 2.77 -0.49 -24.12
N ILE A 283 3.98 -0.76 -24.63
CA ILE A 283 4.92 0.28 -25.08
C ILE A 283 4.29 1.17 -26.16
N ASN A 284 3.57 0.58 -27.11
CA ASN A 284 2.88 1.29 -28.19
C ASN A 284 1.67 2.08 -27.70
N ALA A 285 0.89 1.60 -26.75
CA ALA A 285 -0.23 2.35 -26.15
C ALA A 285 0.30 3.54 -25.33
N VAL A 286 1.38 3.32 -24.57
CA VAL A 286 2.12 4.36 -23.86
C VAL A 286 2.64 5.41 -24.87
N THR A 287 3.23 4.98 -25.98
CA THR A 287 3.74 5.89 -27.03
C THR A 287 2.68 6.41 -28.00
N ALA A 288 1.48 5.84 -28.08
CA ALA A 288 0.38 6.33 -28.93
C ALA A 288 -0.44 7.41 -28.22
N SER A 289 -0.58 7.33 -26.88
CA SER A 289 -1.12 8.44 -26.06
C SER A 289 -0.38 9.77 -26.30
N ARG A 290 0.88 9.69 -26.77
CA ARG A 290 1.77 10.77 -27.21
C ARG A 290 1.28 11.57 -28.42
N THR A 291 0.45 11.00 -29.30
CA THR A 291 0.13 11.61 -30.62
C THR A 291 -1.24 12.28 -30.67
N SER A 292 -2.13 12.00 -29.71
CA SER A 292 -3.48 12.57 -29.69
C SER A 292 -3.56 13.97 -29.05
N GLY A 293 -2.45 14.52 -28.53
CA GLY A 293 -2.41 15.81 -27.83
C GLY A 293 -1.68 16.94 -28.55
N ARG A 294 -1.23 16.74 -29.81
CA ARG A 294 -0.49 17.74 -30.57
C ARG A 294 -1.23 18.12 -31.85
N SER A 295 -2.40 18.75 -31.69
CA SER A 295 -3.00 19.55 -32.76
C SER A 295 -3.70 20.76 -32.14
N ASN A 296 -3.26 21.94 -32.60
CA ASN A 296 -3.84 23.28 -32.40
C ASN A 296 -3.33 24.10 -31.21
N THR A 297 -2.16 24.72 -31.39
CA THR A 297 -1.92 26.11 -30.99
C THR A 297 -0.87 26.70 -31.92
N THR A 298 -1.30 27.06 -33.13
CA THR A 298 -0.54 27.97 -34.00
C THR A 298 -0.94 29.39 -33.65
N SER A 299 0.08 30.17 -33.29
CA SER A 299 0.08 31.63 -33.07
C SER A 299 -0.83 32.38 -34.03
N ARG A 300 -1.69 33.25 -33.50
CA ARG A 300 -2.27 34.37 -34.24
C ARG A 300 -2.26 35.61 -33.34
N ASP A 301 -1.35 36.51 -33.66
CA ASP A 301 -1.43 37.92 -33.31
C ASP A 301 -2.59 38.55 -34.11
N ILE A 302 -3.53 39.22 -33.43
CA ILE A 302 -4.48 40.12 -34.11
C ILE A 302 -4.64 41.39 -33.28
N LEU A 303 -4.40 42.49 -34.00
CA LEU A 303 -4.53 43.90 -33.64
C LEU A 303 -5.94 44.30 -33.21
N VAL A 304 -5.95 45.25 -32.28
CA VAL A 304 -7.07 46.07 -31.82
C VAL A 304 -7.67 46.88 -32.98
N SER A 305 -9.00 46.98 -33.05
CA SER A 305 -9.72 48.05 -33.77
C SER A 305 -11.08 48.31 -33.11
N ASP A 306 -11.39 49.60 -33.00
CA ASP A 306 -12.48 50.22 -32.24
C ASP A 306 -13.86 50.25 -32.93
N ASN A 307 -14.88 50.51 -32.10
CA ASN A 307 -16.17 51.18 -32.34
C ASN A 307 -17.34 50.41 -33.01
N LEU A 308 -18.49 50.29 -32.31
CA LEU A 308 -19.69 51.15 -32.43
C LEU A 308 -20.86 50.60 -31.60
N VAL A 309 -21.70 51.53 -31.14
CA VAL A 309 -22.81 51.43 -30.18
C VAL A 309 -24.10 50.97 -30.84
N GLU A 310 -24.88 50.09 -30.18
CA GLU A 310 -26.35 50.07 -30.31
C GLU A 310 -27.02 49.41 -29.08
N ASN A 311 -28.08 50.05 -28.60
CA ASN A 311 -28.87 49.70 -27.40
C ASN A 311 -29.96 48.66 -27.73
N HIS A 312 -30.29 47.76 -26.80
CA HIS A 312 -31.67 47.27 -26.61
C HIS A 312 -31.88 46.49 -25.30
N ASP A 313 -33.16 46.42 -24.92
CA ASP A 313 -33.74 46.27 -23.60
C ASP A 313 -33.66 44.89 -22.91
N GLU A 314 -33.87 45.00 -21.60
CA GLU A 314 -33.79 44.09 -20.46
C GLU A 314 -34.98 43.10 -20.37
N GLN A 315 -34.68 41.80 -20.20
CA GLN A 315 -35.65 40.82 -19.67
C GLN A 315 -34.94 39.57 -19.08
N ASP A 316 -35.08 39.39 -17.77
CA ASP A 316 -34.53 38.28 -16.98
C ASP A 316 -35.27 36.94 -17.21
N PRO A 317 -34.56 35.80 -17.32
CA PRO A 317 -35.16 34.48 -17.11
C PRO A 317 -34.68 33.80 -15.82
N PRO A 318 -35.46 32.83 -15.29
CA PRO A 318 -35.30 32.32 -13.94
C PRO A 318 -34.24 31.22 -13.80
N GLU A 319 -33.75 31.14 -12.57
CA GLU A 319 -32.74 30.24 -12.01
C GLU A 319 -33.10 28.75 -12.20
N LEU A 320 -32.40 28.06 -13.11
CA LEU A 320 -32.49 26.60 -13.29
C LEU A 320 -31.33 25.91 -12.57
N ALA A 321 -31.67 25.14 -11.54
CA ALA A 321 -30.75 24.28 -10.79
C ALA A 321 -30.20 23.15 -11.68
N TYR A 322 -28.92 23.25 -12.05
CA TYR A 322 -28.19 22.18 -12.73
C TYR A 322 -27.65 21.18 -11.71
N THR A 323 -28.21 19.97 -11.71
CA THR A 323 -27.64 18.80 -11.03
C THR A 323 -26.47 18.26 -11.86
N TYR A 324 -25.25 18.50 -11.40
CA TYR A 324 -24.05 17.87 -11.97
C TYR A 324 -24.00 16.40 -11.58
N ASN A 325 -24.26 15.51 -12.55
CA ASN A 325 -23.89 14.10 -12.44
C ASN A 325 -22.36 14.00 -12.52
N VAL A 326 -21.71 13.68 -11.40
CA VAL A 326 -20.27 13.45 -11.33
C VAL A 326 -19.95 12.15 -12.08
N TYR A 327 -19.61 12.26 -13.35
CA TYR A 327 -18.97 11.18 -14.09
C TYR A 327 -17.57 10.97 -13.52
N HIS A 328 -17.30 9.77 -13.02
CA HIS A 328 -15.93 9.38 -12.68
C HIS A 328 -15.13 9.24 -13.98
N ASP A 329 -14.34 10.25 -14.29
CA ASP A 329 -13.39 10.19 -15.40
C ASP A 329 -12.44 8.99 -15.20
N PRO A 330 -12.13 8.23 -16.26
CA PRO A 330 -11.20 7.11 -16.16
C PRO A 330 -9.86 7.60 -15.63
N ILE A 331 -9.31 6.90 -14.63
CA ILE A 331 -8.05 7.26 -13.97
C ILE A 331 -6.94 7.31 -15.03
N LYS A 332 -6.53 8.52 -15.40
CA LYS A 332 -5.40 8.76 -16.30
C LYS A 332 -4.15 8.94 -15.45
N PHE A 333 -3.27 7.94 -15.47
CA PHE A 333 -1.94 8.05 -14.88
C PHE A 333 -1.05 8.93 -15.77
N SER A 334 -0.50 9.99 -15.19
CA SER A 334 0.34 10.94 -15.93
C SER A 334 1.80 10.45 -16.05
N CYS A 335 2.23 9.56 -15.14
CA CYS A 335 3.57 8.99 -15.14
C CYS A 335 3.61 7.59 -14.50
N LEU A 336 4.70 6.87 -14.73
CA LEU A 336 4.94 5.54 -14.15
C LEU A 336 4.93 5.54 -12.59
N PRO A 337 5.50 6.53 -11.88
CA PRO A 337 5.34 6.64 -10.43
C PRO A 337 3.90 6.58 -9.94
N GLU A 338 2.97 7.33 -10.53
CA GLU A 338 1.57 7.31 -10.11
C GLU A 338 0.92 5.93 -10.33
N LEU A 339 1.27 5.24 -11.42
CA LEU A 339 0.79 3.87 -11.69
C LEU A 339 1.35 2.88 -10.66
N VAL A 340 2.63 3.01 -10.33
CA VAL A 340 3.29 2.15 -9.34
C VAL A 340 2.74 2.42 -7.95
N ASP A 341 2.59 3.68 -7.54
CA ASP A 341 1.94 4.07 -6.27
C ASP A 341 0.53 3.46 -6.18
N CYS A 342 -0.26 3.54 -7.26
CA CYS A 342 -1.57 2.93 -7.31
C CYS A 342 -1.49 1.41 -7.18
N THR A 343 -0.57 0.75 -7.89
CA THR A 343 -0.39 -0.70 -7.84
C THR A 343 0.08 -1.18 -6.46
N VAL A 344 1.04 -0.48 -5.86
CA VAL A 344 1.57 -0.73 -4.50
C VAL A 344 0.49 -0.43 -3.47
N SER A 345 -0.37 0.56 -3.70
CA SER A 345 -1.46 0.87 -2.79
C SER A 345 -2.50 -0.25 -2.68
N MET A 346 -2.63 -1.10 -3.70
CA MET A 346 -3.46 -2.30 -3.69
C MET A 346 -2.84 -3.47 -2.90
N LEU A 347 -1.54 -3.41 -2.61
CA LEU A 347 -0.90 -4.42 -1.77
C LEU A 347 -1.36 -4.27 -0.31
N PRO A 348 -1.43 -5.39 0.45
CA PRO A 348 -1.83 -5.35 1.86
C PRO A 348 -1.02 -4.33 2.66
N LYS A 349 -1.70 -3.60 3.56
CA LYS A 349 -1.08 -2.52 4.37
C LYS A 349 0.20 -2.94 5.12
N CYS A 350 0.37 -4.23 5.43
CA CYS A 350 1.57 -4.77 6.08
C CYS A 350 2.84 -4.69 5.22
N TRP A 351 2.72 -4.55 3.90
CA TRP A 351 3.84 -4.30 2.99
C TRP A 351 4.16 -2.81 2.84
N ARG A 352 3.28 -1.92 3.30
CA ARG A 352 3.51 -0.49 3.25
C ARG A 352 4.53 -0.16 4.34
N SER A 353 5.66 0.40 3.89
CA SER A 353 6.86 0.71 4.68
C SER A 353 6.53 1.24 6.07
N ARG A 354 7.27 0.78 7.08
CA ARG A 354 7.31 1.43 8.40
C ARG A 354 7.58 2.92 8.19
N GLU A 355 6.82 3.76 8.90
CA GLU A 355 7.13 5.20 8.94
C GLU A 355 8.61 5.39 9.29
N PRO A 356 9.33 6.29 8.60
CA PRO A 356 10.73 6.55 8.92
C PRO A 356 10.85 7.05 10.36
N PRO A 357 11.97 6.80 11.06
CA PRO A 357 12.19 7.33 12.39
C PRO A 357 12.06 8.86 12.37
N VAL A 358 11.46 9.42 13.42
CA VAL A 358 11.33 10.89 13.56
C VAL A 358 12.73 11.48 13.72
N PRO A 359 13.12 12.49 12.91
CA PRO A 359 14.41 13.16 13.09
C PRO A 359 14.55 13.73 14.50
N PRO A 360 15.77 13.78 15.07
CA PRO A 360 15.99 14.40 16.38
C PRO A 360 15.50 15.84 16.37
N GLU A 361 14.96 16.31 17.51
CA GLU A 361 14.43 17.67 17.69
C GLU A 361 13.18 18.02 16.86
N LYS A 362 12.61 17.07 16.12
CA LYS A 362 11.34 17.23 15.42
C LYS A 362 10.21 16.46 16.12
N GLY A 363 9.02 17.03 16.11
CA GLY A 363 7.78 16.38 16.52
C GLY A 363 6.97 15.95 15.31
N ARG A 364 6.47 14.72 15.31
CA ARG A 364 5.61 14.19 14.25
C ARG A 364 4.14 14.43 14.57
N VAL A 365 3.40 14.95 13.60
CA VAL A 365 1.94 15.12 13.66
C VAL A 365 1.31 14.22 12.61
N HIS A 366 0.29 13.44 13.00
CA HIS A 366 -0.47 12.58 12.10
C HIS A 366 -1.84 13.17 11.79
N TRP A 367 -2.32 13.02 10.56
CA TRP A 367 -3.69 13.38 10.20
C TRP A 367 -4.22 12.51 9.06
N ILE A 368 -5.54 12.53 8.91
CA ILE A 368 -6.23 11.83 7.82
C ILE A 368 -6.78 12.89 6.86
N CYS A 369 -6.48 12.76 5.57
CA CYS A 369 -7.04 13.65 4.56
C CYS A 369 -8.56 13.45 4.44
N GLY A 370 -9.33 14.53 4.54
CA GLY A 370 -10.79 14.49 4.44
C GLY A 370 -11.31 14.04 3.07
N GLY A 371 -10.60 14.39 2.00
CA GLY A 371 -11.01 14.07 0.63
C GLY A 371 -10.76 12.62 0.21
N CYS A 372 -9.59 12.06 0.55
CA CYS A 372 -9.21 10.70 0.10
C CYS A 372 -9.09 9.66 1.22
N GLY A 373 -9.15 10.07 2.50
CA GLY A 373 -9.01 9.15 3.64
C GLY A 373 -7.58 8.64 3.89
N LEU A 374 -6.57 9.17 3.20
CA LEU A 374 -5.18 8.76 3.40
C LEU A 374 -4.64 9.29 4.74
N CYS A 375 -4.03 8.41 5.54
CA CYS A 375 -3.28 8.79 6.73
C CYS A 375 -1.91 9.34 6.30
N LEU A 376 -1.60 10.56 6.75
CA LEU A 376 -0.40 11.33 6.44
C LEU A 376 0.26 11.72 7.76
N TYR A 377 1.54 12.06 7.69
CA TYR A 377 2.29 12.59 8.82
C TYR A 377 3.19 13.72 8.36
N ASP A 378 3.53 14.66 9.23
CA ASP A 378 4.60 15.64 8.98
C ASP A 378 5.44 15.85 10.23
N ASP A 379 6.71 16.18 9.98
CA ASP A 379 7.71 16.40 11.02
C ASP A 379 8.01 17.91 11.11
N PHE A 380 7.78 18.49 12.28
CA PHE A 380 7.95 19.92 12.54
C PHE A 380 9.01 20.16 13.61
N SER A 381 9.75 21.27 13.49
CA SER A 381 10.82 21.66 14.42
C SER A 381 10.39 22.75 15.39
N GLY A 382 11.04 22.78 16.57
CA GLY A 382 10.93 23.90 17.52
C GLY A 382 9.60 24.03 18.26
N LEU A 383 8.79 22.98 18.26
CA LEU A 383 7.45 23.00 18.84
C LEU A 383 7.45 22.46 20.27
N THR A 384 6.75 23.16 21.16
CA THR A 384 6.35 22.58 22.44
C THR A 384 5.33 21.45 22.18
N PRO A 385 5.25 20.43 23.04
CA PRO A 385 4.26 19.36 22.90
C PRO A 385 2.80 19.86 22.77
N GLU A 386 2.49 21.02 23.35
CA GLU A 386 1.18 21.66 23.23
C GLU A 386 0.93 22.19 21.82
N SER A 387 1.91 22.86 21.23
CA SER A 387 1.80 23.38 19.86
C SER A 387 1.65 22.27 18.82
N LEU A 388 2.26 21.10 19.00
CA LEU A 388 2.02 19.92 18.15
C LEU A 388 0.55 19.48 18.17
N LYS A 389 -0.08 19.49 19.35
CA LYS A 389 -1.52 19.17 19.49
C LYS A 389 -2.40 20.24 18.83
N ASP A 390 -2.03 21.51 18.94
CA ASP A 390 -2.75 22.60 18.25
C ASP A 390 -2.75 22.39 16.74
N ILE A 391 -1.61 22.02 16.17
CA ILE A 391 -1.44 21.75 14.73
C ILE A 391 -2.25 20.53 14.31
N GLU A 392 -2.18 19.46 15.10
CA GLU A 392 -2.97 18.26 14.85
C GLU A 392 -4.47 18.59 14.83
N ASN A 393 -4.92 19.41 15.79
CA ASN A 393 -6.31 19.86 15.87
C ASN A 393 -6.68 20.75 14.69
N GLU A 394 -5.83 21.69 14.28
CA GLU A 394 -6.06 22.57 13.12
C GLU A 394 -6.21 21.75 11.82
N LEU A 395 -5.33 20.77 11.61
CA LEU A 395 -5.36 19.90 10.44
C LEU A 395 -6.57 18.98 10.45
N ARG A 396 -6.95 18.43 11.62
CA ARG A 396 -8.19 17.67 11.78
C ARG A 396 -9.43 18.52 11.49
N LEU A 397 -9.49 19.74 12.00
CA LEU A 397 -10.63 20.66 11.77
C LEU A 397 -10.76 21.05 10.30
N THR A 398 -9.63 21.35 9.65
CA THR A 398 -9.61 21.70 8.23
C THR A 398 -10.08 20.53 7.36
N ASN A 399 -9.71 19.30 7.72
CA ASN A 399 -10.07 18.09 6.98
C ASN A 399 -11.49 17.58 7.29
N ASN A 400 -12.05 17.89 8.45
CA ASN A 400 -13.39 17.45 8.88
C ASN A 400 -14.53 18.35 8.36
N ALA A 401 -14.22 19.45 7.66
CA ALA A 401 -15.21 20.34 7.07
C ALA A 401 -15.97 19.64 5.93
N GLN A 402 -17.08 18.99 6.32
CA GLN A 402 -18.04 18.23 5.50
C GLN A 402 -17.50 16.94 4.86
N PRO A 403 -17.66 15.78 5.51
CA PRO A 403 -17.78 14.54 4.75
C PRO A 403 -19.02 14.68 3.83
N PRO A 404 -18.91 14.41 2.50
CA PRO A 404 -20.10 14.09 1.74
C PRO A 404 -20.81 12.96 2.47
N THR A 405 -22.12 13.11 2.69
CA THR A 405 -22.98 12.13 3.36
C THR A 405 -22.62 10.74 2.86
N ARG A 406 -21.91 9.95 3.68
CA ARG A 406 -21.44 8.63 3.28
C ARG A 406 -22.66 7.76 3.02
N PRO A 407 -22.86 7.20 1.80
CA PRO A 407 -23.70 6.02 1.69
C PRO A 407 -23.05 4.92 2.53
N ASN A 408 -23.85 4.18 3.30
CA ASN A 408 -23.43 3.02 4.11
C ASN A 408 -22.94 1.87 3.20
N GLY A 409 -21.82 2.07 2.51
CA GLY A 409 -21.15 1.09 1.67
C GLY A 409 -20.20 0.24 2.50
N SER A 410 -20.39 -1.07 2.42
CA SER A 410 -19.53 -2.10 2.98
C SER A 410 -18.07 -1.91 2.51
N PHE A 411 -17.11 -2.23 3.37
CA PHE A 411 -15.66 -2.13 3.09
C PHE A 411 -15.22 -2.97 1.85
N SER A 412 -16.09 -3.88 1.37
CA SER A 412 -15.95 -4.61 0.11
C SER A 412 -15.93 -3.74 -1.15
N ASP A 413 -16.50 -2.53 -1.09
CA ASP A 413 -16.75 -1.71 -2.28
C ASP A 413 -15.57 -0.79 -2.65
N TRP A 414 -14.56 -0.71 -1.78
CA TRP A 414 -13.33 0.07 -1.99
C TRP A 414 -12.17 -0.73 -2.61
N ILE A 415 -12.31 -2.06 -2.68
CA ILE A 415 -11.41 -2.90 -3.46
C ILE A 415 -12.00 -2.96 -4.87
N PRO A 416 -11.40 -2.31 -5.89
CA PRO A 416 -11.80 -2.59 -7.26
C PRO A 416 -11.58 -4.08 -7.47
N THR A 417 -12.66 -4.85 -7.59
CA THR A 417 -12.54 -6.28 -7.85
C THR A 417 -11.71 -6.42 -9.13
N PHE A 418 -10.77 -7.36 -9.17
CA PHE A 418 -9.93 -7.66 -10.35
C PHE A 418 -10.75 -7.82 -11.66
N ARG A 419 -12.07 -8.02 -11.54
CA ARG A 419 -13.08 -8.02 -12.60
C ARG A 419 -13.22 -6.67 -13.31
N ASP A 420 -13.18 -5.55 -12.58
CA ASP A 420 -13.30 -4.19 -13.12
C ASP A 420 -12.00 -3.73 -13.78
N LEU A 421 -10.84 -4.18 -13.29
CA LEU A 421 -9.56 -4.00 -13.99
C LEU A 421 -9.54 -4.79 -15.32
N LYS A 422 -10.09 -6.02 -15.35
CA LYS A 422 -10.27 -6.79 -16.59
C LYS A 422 -11.26 -6.11 -17.55
N GLN A 423 -12.30 -5.46 -17.07
CA GLN A 423 -13.23 -4.68 -17.90
C GLN A 423 -12.61 -3.36 -18.39
N GLY A 424 -11.86 -2.64 -17.56
CA GLY A 424 -11.12 -1.45 -17.93
C GLY A 424 -10.05 -1.72 -18.98
N ILE A 425 -9.27 -2.80 -18.81
CA ILE A 425 -8.28 -3.26 -19.81
C ILE A 425 -8.98 -3.70 -21.11
N ARG A 426 -10.17 -4.33 -21.04
CA ARG A 426 -10.97 -4.68 -22.24
C ARG A 426 -11.54 -3.47 -22.97
N ILE A 427 -11.96 -2.42 -22.26
CA ILE A 427 -12.46 -1.17 -22.86
C ILE A 427 -11.31 -0.42 -23.55
N ILE A 428 -10.12 -0.41 -22.95
CA ILE A 428 -8.90 0.15 -23.56
C ILE A 428 -8.50 -0.63 -24.82
N LEU A 429 -8.64 -1.97 -24.82
CA LEU A 429 -8.34 -2.80 -25.99
C LEU A 429 -9.41 -2.76 -27.10
N ARG A 430 -10.70 -2.54 -26.78
CA ARG A 430 -11.80 -2.44 -27.78
C ARG A 430 -12.00 -1.04 -28.38
N GLY A 431 -11.63 0.02 -27.67
CA GLY A 431 -11.72 1.39 -28.18
C GLY A 431 -10.73 1.72 -29.31
N TRP A 432 -9.76 0.84 -29.60
CA TRP A 432 -8.63 1.13 -30.48
C TRP A 432 -8.91 0.91 -31.98
N TRP A 433 -10.08 0.36 -32.35
CA TRP A 433 -10.43 0.00 -33.74
C TRP A 433 -11.67 0.73 -34.28
N SER A 434 -12.23 1.71 -33.55
CA SER A 434 -13.40 2.47 -34.03
C SER A 434 -12.96 3.75 -34.73
N ASN A 435 -13.29 3.83 -36.02
CA ASN A 435 -12.97 4.91 -36.94
C ASN A 435 -13.66 6.21 -36.48
N ARG A 436 -12.90 7.31 -36.47
CA ARG A 436 -13.35 8.63 -36.06
C ARG A 436 -14.31 9.19 -37.11
N ASN A 437 -15.52 9.55 -36.68
CA ASN A 437 -16.34 10.60 -37.30
C ASN A 437 -17.17 11.24 -36.19
N THR A 438 -16.61 12.26 -35.52
CA THR A 438 -17.38 13.17 -34.67
C THR A 438 -17.20 14.60 -35.18
N PRO A 439 -18.31 15.33 -35.44
CA PRO A 439 -18.29 16.67 -36.00
C PRO A 439 -17.85 17.73 -34.98
N LEU A 440 -17.28 18.83 -35.49
CA LEU A 440 -16.75 19.96 -34.73
C LEU A 440 -17.82 20.61 -33.82
N PRO A 441 -17.45 21.06 -32.59
CA PRO A 441 -18.31 21.91 -31.81
C PRO A 441 -18.20 23.37 -32.30
N LEU A 442 -19.27 23.85 -32.90
CA LEU A 442 -19.57 25.27 -33.04
C LEU A 442 -20.21 25.73 -31.72
N HIS A 443 -19.66 26.76 -31.07
CA HIS A 443 -20.37 27.93 -30.56
C HIS A 443 -19.53 28.74 -29.57
N THR A 444 -19.26 29.98 -29.99
CA THR A 444 -18.75 31.11 -29.23
C THR A 444 -19.84 31.61 -28.27
N ALA A 445 -19.53 31.72 -26.99
CA ALA A 445 -20.31 32.52 -26.04
C ALA A 445 -19.34 33.49 -25.35
N GLN A 446 -19.37 34.75 -25.76
CA GLN A 446 -18.67 35.85 -25.08
C GLN A 446 -19.50 36.27 -23.87
N GLN A 447 -18.97 36.07 -22.67
CA GLN A 447 -19.46 36.73 -21.46
C GLN A 447 -18.91 38.17 -21.43
N SER A 448 -19.80 39.15 -21.60
CA SER A 448 -19.52 40.56 -21.36
C SER A 448 -19.51 40.81 -19.84
N GLN A 449 -18.33 41.10 -19.28
CA GLN A 449 -18.19 41.57 -17.91
C GLN A 449 -18.39 43.10 -17.85
N THR A 450 -19.40 43.52 -17.10
CA THR A 450 -19.70 44.91 -16.74
C THR A 450 -18.57 45.49 -15.90
N GLN A 451 -17.87 46.50 -16.42
CA GLN A 451 -16.78 47.18 -15.70
C GLN A 451 -17.35 48.19 -14.70
N ASN A 452 -17.53 47.76 -13.45
CA ASN A 452 -17.58 48.67 -12.31
C ASN A 452 -16.15 49.13 -11.97
N LEU A 453 -15.97 50.45 -11.79
CA LEU A 453 -14.72 51.17 -11.47
C LEU A 453 -13.65 50.28 -10.82
N SER A 454 -12.72 49.80 -11.64
CA SER A 454 -11.64 48.90 -11.26
C SER A 454 -10.63 49.64 -10.41
N THR A 455 -10.58 49.32 -9.12
CA THR A 455 -9.30 49.28 -8.42
C THR A 455 -8.36 48.45 -9.29
N ALA A 456 -7.27 49.05 -9.77
CA ALA A 456 -6.32 48.38 -10.64
C ALA A 456 -5.86 47.08 -9.97
N SER A 457 -6.36 45.94 -10.45
CA SER A 457 -6.05 44.64 -9.88
C SER A 457 -4.54 44.43 -9.92
N LYS A 458 -3.90 44.48 -8.74
CA LYS A 458 -2.46 44.27 -8.60
C LYS A 458 -2.09 42.93 -9.25
N ILE A 459 -1.15 42.95 -10.17
CA ILE A 459 -0.67 41.74 -10.83
C ILE A 459 0.17 40.95 -9.84
N LEU A 460 -0.24 39.72 -9.55
CA LEU A 460 0.49 38.83 -8.65
C LEU A 460 1.34 37.84 -9.43
N TYR A 461 2.59 37.66 -8.99
CA TYR A 461 3.50 36.66 -9.53
C TYR A 461 3.83 35.62 -8.47
N ILE A 462 3.77 34.34 -8.85
CA ILE A 462 4.28 33.25 -8.03
C ILE A 462 5.66 32.86 -8.54
N LEU A 463 6.60 32.74 -7.60
CA LEU A 463 7.95 32.30 -7.90
C LEU A 463 8.08 30.82 -7.54
N TYR A 464 8.70 30.03 -8.40
CA TYR A 464 9.04 28.66 -8.05
C TYR A 464 10.30 28.18 -8.77
N CYS A 465 10.95 27.19 -8.16
CA CYS A 465 12.17 26.58 -8.65
C CYS A 465 11.92 25.10 -8.96
N VAL A 466 12.39 24.65 -10.12
CA VAL A 466 12.31 23.24 -10.55
C VAL A 466 13.69 22.75 -10.92
N HIS A 467 14.03 21.54 -10.51
CA HIS A 467 15.29 20.92 -10.90
C HIS A 467 15.26 20.50 -12.38
N ASP A 468 16.10 21.13 -13.21
CA ASP A 468 16.42 20.60 -14.53
C ASP A 468 17.55 19.58 -14.41
N SER A 469 17.23 18.36 -14.83
CA SER A 469 18.14 17.21 -14.92
C SER A 469 19.52 17.47 -15.51
N ARG A 470 19.70 18.50 -16.35
CA ARG A 470 20.96 18.77 -17.06
C ARG A 470 21.72 19.98 -16.53
N THR A 471 21.03 21.05 -16.20
CA THR A 471 21.65 22.38 -16.01
C THR A 471 21.53 22.92 -14.59
N GLY A 472 20.91 22.19 -13.66
CA GLY A 472 20.70 22.63 -12.28
C GLY A 472 19.28 23.11 -12.01
N ILE A 473 19.10 23.92 -10.99
CA ILE A 473 17.76 24.39 -10.56
C ILE A 473 17.40 25.63 -11.37
N ARG A 474 16.32 25.55 -12.16
CA ARG A 474 15.81 26.68 -12.95
C ARG A 474 14.78 27.46 -12.14
N PHE A 475 14.91 28.78 -12.20
CA PHE A 475 13.97 29.74 -11.67
C PHE A 475 12.83 30.00 -12.67
N HIS A 476 11.60 29.97 -12.17
CA HIS A 476 10.40 30.26 -12.94
C HIS A 476 9.54 31.28 -12.20
N GLN A 477 8.91 32.16 -12.97
CA GLN A 477 8.00 33.16 -12.46
C GLN A 477 6.74 33.21 -13.31
N GLU A 478 5.61 32.85 -12.72
CA GLU A 478 4.33 32.76 -13.41
C GLU A 478 3.35 33.81 -12.88
N ARG A 479 2.54 34.35 -13.77
CA ARG A 479 1.51 35.34 -13.43
C ARG A 479 0.25 34.62 -12.94
N LEU A 480 -0.23 34.97 -11.76
CA LEU A 480 -1.49 34.45 -11.22
C LEU A 480 -2.65 35.30 -11.76
N HIS A 481 -3.51 34.70 -12.57
CA HIS A 481 -4.71 35.32 -13.11
C HIS A 481 -5.95 34.67 -12.52
N ASN A 482 -6.80 35.45 -11.85
CA ASN A 482 -8.11 35.02 -11.32
C ASN A 482 -8.08 33.79 -10.39
N ILE A 483 -6.93 33.44 -9.81
CA ILE A 483 -6.80 32.34 -8.86
C ILE A 483 -7.13 32.85 -7.46
N CYS A 484 -8.14 32.28 -6.83
CA CYS A 484 -8.65 32.73 -5.54
C CYS A 484 -8.63 31.64 -4.46
N THR A 485 -8.41 30.38 -4.83
CA THR A 485 -8.55 29.21 -3.94
C THR A 485 -7.29 28.35 -3.94
N ASP A 486 -7.09 27.56 -2.88
CA ASP A 486 -5.95 26.65 -2.75
C ASP A 486 -5.98 25.55 -3.84
N LYS A 487 -7.18 25.05 -4.15
CA LYS A 487 -7.42 24.05 -5.20
C LYS A 487 -7.01 24.57 -6.57
N GLU A 488 -7.42 25.78 -6.93
CA GLU A 488 -7.04 26.43 -8.20
C GLU A 488 -5.53 26.66 -8.26
N LEU A 489 -4.93 27.17 -7.18
CA LEU A 489 -3.49 27.44 -7.12
C LEU A 489 -2.67 26.17 -7.33
N LEU A 490 -2.97 25.10 -6.60
CA LEU A 490 -2.20 23.86 -6.71
C LEU A 490 -2.47 23.13 -8.03
N SER A 491 -3.68 23.23 -8.58
CA SER A 491 -3.98 22.74 -9.93
C SER A 491 -3.17 23.51 -10.98
N PHE A 492 -3.08 24.83 -10.86
CA PHE A 492 -2.27 25.69 -11.72
C PHE A 492 -0.78 25.33 -11.61
N LEU A 493 -0.24 25.24 -10.39
CA LEU A 493 1.15 24.86 -10.17
C LEU A 493 1.46 23.46 -10.71
N LYS A 494 0.55 22.49 -10.53
CA LYS A 494 0.68 21.14 -11.10
C LYS A 494 0.73 21.19 -12.63
N ALA A 495 -0.15 21.97 -13.26
CA ALA A 495 -0.17 22.14 -14.71
C ALA A 495 1.13 22.80 -15.22
N GLN A 496 1.60 23.87 -14.58
CA GLN A 496 2.86 24.52 -14.93
C GLN A 496 4.06 23.61 -14.74
N TYR A 497 4.11 22.89 -13.62
CA TYR A 497 5.14 21.91 -13.36
C TYR A 497 5.19 20.82 -14.45
N GLN A 498 4.03 20.27 -14.83
CA GLN A 498 3.93 19.29 -15.90
C GLN A 498 4.33 19.87 -17.27
N HIS A 499 4.00 21.13 -17.53
CA HIS A 499 4.39 21.84 -18.75
C HIS A 499 5.92 21.95 -18.87
N HIS A 500 6.59 22.42 -17.81
CA HIS A 500 8.04 22.60 -17.78
C HIS A 500 8.82 21.27 -17.79
N ARG A 501 8.23 20.19 -17.25
CA ARG A 501 8.91 18.88 -17.16
C ARG A 501 9.04 18.13 -18.50
N ASN A 502 8.46 18.66 -19.58
CA ASN A 502 8.36 18.05 -20.92
C ASN A 502 7.60 16.70 -20.95
N THR A 503 6.75 16.52 -21.96
CA THR A 503 5.81 15.38 -22.12
C THR A 503 6.46 14.01 -22.32
N LEU A 504 7.78 13.91 -22.50
CA LEU A 504 8.52 12.62 -22.47
C LEU A 504 8.68 12.06 -21.04
N SER A 505 7.84 12.52 -20.11
CA SER A 505 7.85 12.29 -18.67
C SER A 505 7.50 10.85 -18.24
N TRP A 506 6.79 10.08 -19.08
CA TRP A 506 6.20 8.82 -18.60
C TRP A 506 7.23 7.78 -18.12
N PHE A 507 8.37 7.69 -18.80
CA PHE A 507 9.49 6.81 -18.39
C PHE A 507 10.45 7.46 -17.39
N ARG A 508 10.20 8.71 -16.96
CA ARG A 508 11.05 9.34 -15.96
C ARG A 508 10.73 8.73 -14.61
N LEU A 509 11.71 8.04 -14.06
CA LEU A 509 11.70 7.46 -12.72
C LEU A 509 11.90 8.52 -11.63
N ARG A 510 11.86 9.80 -11.99
CA ARG A 510 11.91 10.93 -11.06
C ARG A 510 10.50 11.46 -10.85
N HIS A 511 10.19 11.78 -9.61
CA HIS A 511 8.91 12.35 -9.19
C HIS A 511 9.17 13.54 -8.28
N VAL A 512 8.16 14.38 -8.06
CA VAL A 512 8.25 15.40 -7.00
C VAL A 512 8.20 14.65 -5.68
N SER A 513 9.31 14.68 -4.95
CA SER A 513 9.41 14.03 -3.65
C SER A 513 9.00 14.98 -2.54
N LYS A 514 9.34 16.26 -2.66
CA LYS A 514 9.03 17.28 -1.65
C LYS A 514 8.64 18.60 -2.32
N VAL A 515 7.73 19.32 -1.68
CA VAL A 515 7.34 20.69 -2.04
C VAL A 515 7.60 21.54 -0.81
N MET A 516 8.50 22.51 -0.91
CA MET A 516 8.94 23.32 0.22
C MET A 516 8.84 24.82 -0.10
N LEU A 517 8.74 25.63 0.94
CA LEU A 517 8.90 27.08 0.82
C LEU A 517 10.35 27.44 1.16
N ASN A 518 11.04 28.08 0.21
CA ASN A 518 12.45 28.41 0.37
C ASN A 518 12.75 29.82 -0.14
N ARG A 519 13.81 30.40 0.43
CA ARG A 519 14.52 31.52 -0.19
C ARG A 519 15.51 30.97 -1.21
N PHE A 520 15.60 31.60 -2.36
CA PHE A 520 16.61 31.27 -3.36
C PHE A 520 17.28 32.54 -3.87
N GLU A 521 18.53 32.39 -4.28
CA GLU A 521 19.33 33.42 -4.91
C GLU A 521 19.34 33.14 -6.41
N VAL A 522 18.91 34.12 -7.21
CA VAL A 522 18.75 33.97 -8.66
C VAL A 522 19.92 34.63 -9.38
N ASP A 523 20.55 33.89 -10.29
CA ASP A 523 21.60 34.41 -11.15
C ASP A 523 21.07 34.99 -12.47
N LEU A 524 21.94 35.70 -13.21
CA LEU A 524 21.63 36.27 -14.53
C LEU A 524 21.22 35.20 -15.57
N SER A 525 21.57 33.94 -15.34
CA SER A 525 21.24 32.80 -16.21
C SER A 525 19.89 32.15 -15.85
N HIS A 526 19.13 32.73 -14.92
CA HIS A 526 17.89 32.17 -14.37
C HIS A 526 18.05 30.81 -13.69
N PHE A 527 19.25 30.49 -13.21
CA PHE A 527 19.44 29.43 -12.24
C PHE A 527 19.31 29.99 -10.83
N ALA A 528 18.88 29.12 -9.93
CA ALA A 528 18.62 29.48 -8.55
C ALA A 528 19.42 28.60 -7.60
N GLN A 529 20.17 29.23 -6.69
CA GLN A 529 20.74 28.56 -5.54
C GLN A 529 19.72 28.56 -4.40
N ILE A 530 19.36 27.37 -3.93
CA ILE A 530 18.31 27.20 -2.92
C ILE A 530 18.93 27.23 -1.53
N HIS A 531 18.42 28.11 -0.67
CA HIS A 531 18.69 28.06 0.76
C HIS A 531 17.77 27.02 1.40
N ARG A 532 18.31 25.83 1.70
CA ARG A 532 17.55 24.78 2.38
C ARG A 532 17.20 25.19 3.81
N HIS A 533 15.99 24.85 4.24
CA HIS A 533 15.49 25.17 5.58
C HIS A 533 16.42 24.64 6.66
N ASP A 534 16.76 23.35 6.63
CA ASP A 534 17.58 22.70 7.67
C ASP A 534 18.99 23.30 7.82
N SER A 535 19.53 23.97 6.79
CA SER A 535 20.87 24.56 6.82
C SER A 535 20.90 26.05 7.19
N PHE A 536 19.83 26.80 6.90
CA PHE A 536 19.81 28.27 7.05
C PHE A 536 18.79 28.79 8.06
N CYS A 537 17.84 27.96 8.48
CA CYS A 537 16.81 28.36 9.43
C CYS A 537 17.14 27.80 10.81
N SER A 538 16.99 28.65 11.82
CA SER A 538 16.97 28.24 13.22
C SER A 538 15.55 28.37 13.75
N SER A 539 15.23 27.67 14.85
CA SER A 539 13.91 27.72 15.50
C SER A 539 13.42 29.15 15.80
N ALA A 540 14.34 30.10 15.98
CA ALA A 540 14.02 31.51 16.25
C ALA A 540 13.98 32.41 15.00
N ASN A 541 14.63 32.03 13.89
CA ASN A 541 14.74 32.89 12.70
C ASN A 541 14.70 32.04 11.42
N CYS A 542 13.56 32.03 10.75
CA CYS A 542 13.35 31.28 9.53
C CYS A 542 13.47 32.20 8.31
N VAL A 543 14.51 31.94 7.51
CA VAL A 543 14.84 32.69 6.30
C VAL A 543 13.95 32.30 5.10
N CYS A 544 13.16 31.23 5.22
CA CYS A 544 12.26 30.75 4.16
C CYS A 544 11.07 31.67 3.87
N LEU A 545 10.78 32.63 4.77
CA LEU A 545 9.75 33.63 4.57
C LEU A 545 10.38 35.00 4.22
N PRO A 546 9.71 35.84 3.42
CA PRO A 546 10.18 37.19 3.18
C PRO A 546 10.21 37.97 4.50
N PRO A 547 11.16 38.89 4.70
CA PRO A 547 11.22 39.70 5.90
C PRO A 547 10.08 40.73 5.92
N THR A 548 9.73 41.24 7.11
CA THR A 548 8.53 42.05 7.33
C THR A 548 8.53 43.39 6.58
N ASP A 549 9.70 43.96 6.32
CA ASP A 549 9.91 45.17 5.52
C ASP A 549 9.53 44.99 4.04
N LYS A 550 9.58 43.74 3.53
CA LYS A 550 9.21 43.41 2.15
C LYS A 550 7.75 42.98 1.99
N ILE A 551 7.06 42.65 3.09
CA ILE A 551 5.62 42.37 3.05
C ILE A 551 4.87 43.67 2.73
N ASP A 552 3.80 43.58 1.94
CA ASP A 552 2.93 44.66 1.46
C ASP A 552 3.58 45.62 0.44
N ASN A 553 4.91 45.76 0.47
CA ASN A 553 5.70 46.48 -0.51
C ASN A 553 6.00 45.61 -1.75
N GLU A 554 6.77 44.54 -1.57
CA GLU A 554 7.23 43.65 -2.66
C GLU A 554 6.44 42.34 -2.72
N TYR A 555 6.03 41.80 -1.56
CA TYR A 555 5.37 40.50 -1.44
C TYR A 555 4.08 40.60 -0.64
N THR A 556 3.08 39.82 -1.02
CA THR A 556 1.85 39.60 -0.25
C THR A 556 1.82 38.17 0.27
N CYS A 557 1.92 38.02 1.59
CA CYS A 557 1.77 36.76 2.33
C CYS A 557 1.18 37.06 3.70
N GLY A 558 0.23 36.24 4.15
CA GLY A 558 -0.38 36.39 5.47
C GLY A 558 -1.04 35.09 5.95
N PRO A 559 -1.08 34.84 7.27
CA PRO A 559 -0.72 35.76 8.36
C PRO A 559 0.79 35.83 8.72
N ALA A 560 1.60 34.85 8.31
CA ALA A 560 3.06 34.93 8.44
C ALA A 560 3.63 35.66 7.21
N PRO A 561 4.68 36.50 7.35
CA PRO A 561 5.49 36.79 8.55
C PRO A 561 4.96 37.84 9.54
N GLN A 562 3.82 38.49 9.28
CA GLN A 562 3.30 39.56 10.17
C GLN A 562 3.10 39.09 11.62
N LYS A 563 2.76 37.81 11.80
CA LYS A 563 2.86 37.10 13.08
C LYS A 563 3.93 36.02 12.96
N PRO A 564 4.83 35.87 13.95
CA PRO A 564 5.80 34.77 13.93
C PRO A 564 5.03 33.45 13.84
N PRO A 565 5.37 32.58 12.88
CA PRO A 565 4.65 31.32 12.75
C PRO A 565 4.91 30.47 13.99
N LYS A 566 3.88 29.77 14.46
CA LYS A 566 4.00 28.87 15.61
C LYS A 566 4.92 27.68 15.33
N GLN A 567 5.09 27.33 14.05
CA GLN A 567 5.75 26.12 13.59
C GLN A 567 6.69 26.38 12.41
N PHE A 568 7.73 25.55 12.31
CA PHE A 568 8.65 25.53 11.19
C PHE A 568 8.87 24.09 10.69
N PRO A 569 8.71 23.82 9.38
CA PRO A 569 8.26 24.72 8.32
C PRO A 569 6.78 25.16 8.49
N VAL A 570 6.40 26.28 7.85
CA VAL A 570 5.02 26.83 7.93
C VAL A 570 3.99 25.80 7.46
N PHE A 571 4.34 25.06 6.41
CA PHE A 571 3.58 23.92 5.92
C PHE A 571 4.41 22.66 6.05
N GLY A 572 3.75 21.57 6.43
CA GLY A 572 4.34 20.24 6.36
C GLY A 572 4.75 19.87 4.93
N GLU A 573 5.84 19.13 4.78
CA GLU A 573 6.33 18.65 3.48
C GLU A 573 5.32 17.68 2.84
N ASN A 574 4.82 16.74 3.64
CA ASN A 574 3.82 15.74 3.24
C ASN A 574 2.45 16.37 3.02
N TYR A 575 2.10 17.41 3.77
CA TYR A 575 0.92 18.24 3.56
C TYR A 575 0.90 18.85 2.16
N LEU A 576 1.96 19.58 1.78
CA LEU A 576 2.02 20.26 0.49
C LEU A 576 2.13 19.27 -0.68
N ILE A 577 2.97 18.23 -0.57
CA ILE A 577 3.09 17.24 -1.65
C ILE A 577 1.78 16.48 -1.86
N HIS A 578 1.05 16.15 -0.79
CA HIS A 578 -0.22 15.46 -0.89
C HIS A 578 -1.23 16.27 -1.70
N TYR A 579 -1.43 17.54 -1.35
CA TYR A 579 -2.37 18.41 -2.05
C TYR A 579 -1.89 18.87 -3.42
N PHE A 580 -0.57 18.94 -3.64
CA PHE A 580 -0.03 19.12 -4.98
C PHE A 580 -0.34 17.93 -5.89
N LYS A 581 -0.19 16.69 -5.39
CA LYS A 581 -0.55 15.47 -6.15
C LYS A 581 -2.06 15.35 -6.33
N ASN A 582 -2.85 15.67 -5.29
CA ASN A 582 -4.29 15.51 -5.23
C ASN A 582 -5.02 16.84 -4.92
N PRO A 583 -5.02 17.82 -5.84
CA PRO A 583 -5.68 19.10 -5.59
C PRO A 583 -7.20 18.97 -5.37
N GLN A 584 -7.81 17.89 -5.86
CA GLN A 584 -9.22 17.56 -5.64
C GLN A 584 -9.58 17.26 -4.18
N CYS A 585 -8.58 16.98 -3.33
CA CYS A 585 -8.82 16.74 -1.90
C CYS A 585 -9.02 18.04 -1.09
N LEU A 586 -8.76 19.21 -1.68
CA LEU A 586 -8.98 20.50 -1.04
C LEU A 586 -10.43 20.95 -1.20
N SER A 587 -10.96 21.57 -0.14
CA SER A 587 -12.23 22.28 -0.22
C SER A 587 -12.12 23.49 -1.13
N GLU A 588 -13.14 23.74 -1.95
CA GLU A 588 -13.18 24.87 -2.89
C GLU A 588 -13.14 26.24 -2.19
N LYS A 589 -13.52 26.28 -0.91
CA LYS A 589 -13.50 27.52 -0.12
C LYS A 589 -12.18 27.76 0.61
N GLN A 590 -11.28 26.78 0.62
CA GLN A 590 -10.02 26.88 1.36
C GLN A 590 -9.06 27.85 0.66
N LYS A 591 -8.49 28.78 1.45
CA LYS A 591 -7.55 29.82 0.98
C LYS A 591 -6.30 29.90 1.86
N THR A 592 -6.03 28.87 2.67
CA THR A 592 -4.98 28.91 3.68
C THR A 592 -3.60 28.90 3.04
N ILE A 593 -3.38 27.99 2.09
CA ILE A 593 -2.13 27.85 1.35
C ILE A 593 -1.90 29.09 0.47
N PHE A 594 -2.92 29.49 -0.29
CA PHE A 594 -2.87 30.63 -1.20
C PHE A 594 -2.54 31.94 -0.46
N ARG A 595 -3.13 32.19 0.71
CA ARG A 595 -2.85 33.42 1.48
C ARG A 595 -1.43 33.46 2.03
N GLN A 596 -0.94 32.33 2.54
CA GLN A 596 0.36 32.22 3.19
C GLN A 596 1.54 32.17 2.22
N LEU A 597 1.35 31.64 0.99
CA LEU A 597 2.43 31.59 0.01
C LEU A 597 2.89 33.01 -0.42
N PRO A 598 4.21 33.27 -0.47
CA PRO A 598 4.76 34.53 -0.98
C PRO A 598 4.36 34.76 -2.44
N LYS A 599 3.63 35.84 -2.69
CA LYS A 599 3.24 36.30 -4.03
C LYS A 599 3.85 37.67 -4.24
N ARG A 600 4.64 37.87 -5.30
CA ARG A 600 5.30 39.14 -5.59
C ARG A 600 4.30 40.11 -6.26
N THR A 601 4.19 41.33 -5.76
CA THR A 601 3.27 42.39 -6.24
C THR A 601 3.96 43.43 -7.12
N CYS A 602 5.28 43.57 -7.01
CA CYS A 602 6.08 44.59 -7.69
C CYS A 602 6.61 44.17 -9.07
N GLY A 603 5.89 43.29 -9.77
CA GLY A 603 6.30 42.83 -11.10
C GLY A 603 7.23 41.62 -11.09
N ARG A 604 7.97 41.45 -12.19
CA ARG A 604 8.91 40.34 -12.34
C ARG A 604 10.13 40.51 -11.42
N LEU A 605 10.72 39.41 -10.96
CA LEU A 605 12.01 39.46 -10.26
C LEU A 605 13.08 39.64 -11.33
N CYS A 606 13.56 40.87 -11.46
CA CYS A 606 14.69 41.19 -12.32
C CYS A 606 15.98 41.04 -11.51
N VAL A 607 16.95 40.33 -12.07
CA VAL A 607 18.30 40.28 -11.50
C VAL A 607 18.95 41.61 -11.83
N SER A 608 19.45 42.31 -10.80
CA SER A 608 20.20 43.55 -11.00
C SER A 608 21.54 43.25 -11.66
N ASP A 609 21.99 44.12 -12.57
CA ASP A 609 23.31 44.01 -13.19
C ASP A 609 24.46 44.34 -12.21
N ASP A 610 24.13 44.87 -11.03
CA ASP A 610 25.08 45.17 -9.97
C ASP A 610 25.56 43.86 -9.29
N GLU A 611 26.76 43.41 -9.65
CA GLU A 611 27.39 42.17 -9.12
C GLU A 611 27.51 42.14 -7.59
N GLU A 612 27.46 43.30 -6.91
CA GLU A 612 27.66 43.40 -5.47
C GLU A 612 26.44 42.97 -4.64
N GLN A 613 25.23 42.88 -5.22
CA GLN A 613 24.02 42.54 -4.47
C GLN A 613 23.29 41.31 -5.03
N PRO A 614 23.37 40.14 -4.36
CA PRO A 614 22.64 38.96 -4.78
C PRO A 614 21.13 39.19 -4.76
N THR A 615 20.46 38.82 -5.85
CA THR A 615 19.01 38.98 -5.99
C THR A 615 18.28 37.81 -5.32
N PHE A 616 17.69 38.06 -4.15
CA PHE A 616 16.92 37.05 -3.41
C PHE A 616 15.44 37.04 -3.78
N GLY A 617 14.90 35.84 -3.98
CA GLY A 617 13.48 35.57 -4.14
C GLY A 617 12.96 34.59 -3.09
N TRP A 618 11.65 34.65 -2.84
CA TRP A 618 10.93 33.71 -1.97
C TRP A 618 9.80 33.06 -2.76
N GLY A 619 9.69 31.73 -2.65
CA GLY A 619 8.72 30.97 -3.42
C GLY A 619 8.80 29.47 -3.16
N ILE A 620 8.22 28.70 -4.07
CA ILE A 620 8.09 27.25 -3.93
C ILE A 620 9.29 26.55 -4.57
N TYR A 621 9.89 25.59 -3.89
CA TYR A 621 10.86 24.68 -4.48
C TYR A 621 10.25 23.28 -4.64
N PHE A 622 10.30 22.77 -5.88
CA PHE A 622 9.95 21.39 -6.20
C PHE A 622 11.21 20.52 -6.17
N GLU A 623 11.39 19.79 -5.08
CA GLU A 623 12.50 18.83 -4.97
C GLU A 623 12.12 17.53 -5.67
N GLU A 624 12.86 17.21 -6.73
CA GLU A 624 12.68 15.96 -7.46
C GLU A 624 13.53 14.84 -6.85
N GLY A 625 12.87 13.76 -6.46
CA GLY A 625 13.51 12.54 -5.98
C GLY A 625 13.38 11.40 -6.98
N TRP A 626 14.29 10.43 -6.89
CA TRP A 626 14.10 9.15 -7.56
C TRP A 626 12.97 8.39 -6.87
N HIS A 627 12.02 7.90 -7.66
CA HIS A 627 10.94 7.06 -7.16
C HIS A 627 11.43 5.61 -7.09
N TRP A 628 12.04 5.24 -5.97
CA TRP A 628 12.69 3.93 -5.81
C TRP A 628 11.72 2.77 -6.03
N GLU A 629 10.46 2.91 -5.62
CA GLU A 629 9.45 1.88 -5.85
C GLU A 629 9.21 1.64 -7.34
N SER A 630 9.19 2.69 -8.17
CA SER A 630 9.08 2.54 -9.63
C SER A 630 10.33 1.96 -10.27
N ILE A 631 11.50 2.37 -9.80
CA ILE A 631 12.77 1.82 -10.31
C ILE A 631 12.79 0.32 -10.02
N TYR A 632 12.49 -0.06 -8.78
CA TYR A 632 12.42 -1.45 -8.36
C TYR A 632 11.37 -2.22 -9.18
N PHE A 633 10.16 -1.68 -9.32
CA PHE A 633 9.09 -2.28 -10.10
C PHE A 633 9.51 -2.54 -11.55
N VAL A 634 10.12 -1.56 -12.22
CA VAL A 634 10.60 -1.71 -13.60
C VAL A 634 11.69 -2.78 -13.71
N ILE A 635 12.66 -2.79 -12.81
CA ILE A 635 13.74 -3.77 -12.85
C ILE A 635 13.19 -5.18 -12.59
N VAL A 636 12.29 -5.35 -11.62
CA VAL A 636 11.65 -6.65 -11.35
C VAL A 636 10.84 -7.12 -12.55
N VAL A 637 10.01 -6.25 -13.14
CA VAL A 637 9.23 -6.61 -14.33
C VAL A 637 10.16 -6.99 -15.49
N LEU A 638 11.22 -6.24 -15.75
CA LEU A 638 12.18 -6.54 -16.82
C LEU A 638 12.94 -7.85 -16.57
N LEU A 639 13.41 -8.10 -15.34
CA LEU A 639 14.13 -9.34 -15.00
C LEU A 639 13.22 -10.55 -15.09
N LEU A 640 12.00 -10.49 -14.55
CA LEU A 640 11.04 -11.60 -14.58
C LEU A 640 10.55 -11.87 -16.01
N THR A 641 10.14 -10.84 -16.74
CA THR A 641 9.65 -11.03 -18.12
C THR A 641 10.78 -11.42 -19.06
N GLY A 642 11.96 -10.81 -18.94
CA GLY A 642 13.13 -11.14 -19.75
C GLY A 642 13.62 -12.57 -19.52
N SER A 643 13.77 -13.00 -18.27
CA SER A 643 14.19 -14.38 -17.93
C SER A 643 13.14 -15.43 -18.34
N LEU A 644 11.85 -15.10 -18.24
CA LEU A 644 10.77 -15.97 -18.69
C LEU A 644 10.80 -16.12 -20.22
N VAL A 645 10.88 -15.03 -20.98
CA VAL A 645 10.96 -15.07 -22.44
C VAL A 645 12.20 -15.84 -22.90
N PHE A 646 13.35 -15.61 -22.25
CA PHE A 646 14.58 -16.36 -22.52
C PHE A 646 14.41 -17.85 -22.25
N GLY A 647 13.85 -18.23 -21.09
CA GLY A 647 13.65 -19.62 -20.71
C GLY A 647 12.73 -20.36 -21.68
N ILE A 648 11.65 -19.70 -22.11
CA ILE A 648 10.74 -20.29 -23.09
C ILE A 648 11.42 -20.42 -24.46
N ALA A 649 12.08 -19.35 -24.95
CA ALA A 649 12.78 -19.39 -26.23
C ALA A 649 13.86 -20.48 -26.27
N TRP A 650 14.68 -20.58 -25.21
CA TRP A 650 15.71 -21.61 -25.09
C TRP A 650 15.13 -23.02 -25.06
N SER A 651 14.06 -23.23 -24.29
CA SER A 651 13.35 -24.52 -24.21
C SER A 651 12.87 -24.97 -25.59
N VAL A 652 12.35 -24.05 -26.40
CA VAL A 652 11.88 -24.35 -27.76
C VAL A 652 13.03 -24.64 -28.71
N PHE A 653 14.12 -23.85 -28.68
CA PHE A 653 15.24 -24.02 -29.61
C PHE A 653 16.13 -25.23 -29.32
N LYS A 654 16.28 -25.61 -28.05
CA LYS A 654 17.19 -26.70 -27.64
C LYS A 654 16.46 -27.97 -27.20
N GLY A 655 15.15 -27.92 -27.00
CA GLY A 655 14.39 -29.05 -26.45
C GLY A 655 14.78 -29.42 -25.01
N ASP A 656 15.55 -28.56 -24.33
CA ASP A 656 16.03 -28.76 -22.97
C ASP A 656 15.38 -27.74 -22.03
N VAL A 657 14.25 -28.13 -21.45
CA VAL A 657 13.48 -27.32 -20.51
C VAL A 657 14.26 -27.14 -19.20
N GLN A 658 14.94 -28.19 -18.73
CA GLN A 658 15.63 -28.17 -17.44
C GLN A 658 16.84 -27.22 -17.47
N GLY A 659 17.65 -27.28 -18.53
CA GLY A 659 18.75 -26.35 -18.74
C GLY A 659 18.28 -24.91 -18.94
N ALA A 660 17.20 -24.69 -19.69
CA ALA A 660 16.65 -23.35 -19.92
C ALA A 660 16.27 -22.63 -18.62
N PHE A 661 15.46 -23.28 -17.79
CA PHE A 661 14.99 -22.68 -16.54
C PHE A 661 16.09 -22.58 -15.49
N ALA A 662 17.10 -23.48 -15.50
CA ALA A 662 18.28 -23.32 -14.67
C ALA A 662 19.05 -22.02 -15.00
N VAL A 663 19.28 -21.73 -16.29
CA VAL A 663 19.95 -20.48 -16.69
C VAL A 663 19.06 -19.26 -16.42
N SER A 664 17.76 -19.32 -16.70
CA SER A 664 16.83 -18.21 -16.40
C SER A 664 16.77 -17.88 -14.91
N SER A 665 16.67 -18.89 -14.05
CA SER A 665 16.64 -18.69 -12.60
C SER A 665 17.95 -18.11 -12.08
N TYR A 666 19.10 -18.52 -12.63
CA TYR A 666 20.40 -17.91 -12.33
C TYR A 666 20.39 -16.39 -12.63
N TRP A 667 19.85 -15.96 -13.78
CA TRP A 667 19.74 -14.54 -14.11
C TRP A 667 18.83 -13.77 -13.16
N VAL A 668 17.71 -14.35 -12.73
CA VAL A 668 16.81 -13.73 -11.74
C VAL A 668 17.50 -13.60 -10.38
N THR A 669 18.22 -14.64 -9.93
CA THR A 669 18.98 -14.60 -8.67
C THR A 669 20.08 -13.54 -8.74
N LEU A 670 20.87 -13.51 -9.82
CA LEU A 670 21.93 -12.52 -10.00
C LEU A 670 21.37 -11.09 -10.04
N GLY A 671 20.26 -10.88 -10.77
CA GLY A 671 19.59 -9.59 -10.83
C GLY A 671 19.02 -9.15 -9.47
N SER A 672 18.49 -10.09 -8.68
CA SER A 672 17.99 -9.83 -7.32
C SER A 672 19.12 -9.47 -6.35
N LEU A 673 20.29 -10.14 -6.45
CA LEU A 673 21.49 -9.80 -5.68
C LEU A 673 22.02 -8.41 -6.04
N PHE A 674 22.08 -8.09 -7.34
CA PHE A 674 22.50 -6.77 -7.81
C PHE A 674 21.55 -5.66 -7.33
N LEU A 675 20.23 -5.91 -7.40
CA LEU A 675 19.21 -5.01 -6.85
C LEU A 675 19.40 -4.79 -5.35
N GLY A 676 19.63 -5.86 -4.58
CA GLY A 676 19.91 -5.77 -3.15
C GLY A 676 21.16 -4.93 -2.85
N TYR A 677 22.24 -5.13 -3.62
CA TYR A 677 23.46 -4.34 -3.49
C TYR A 677 23.22 -2.85 -3.78
N VAL A 678 22.48 -2.53 -4.85
CA VAL A 678 22.14 -1.16 -5.22
C VAL A 678 21.29 -0.52 -4.11
N ALA A 679 20.28 -1.22 -3.59
CA ALA A 679 19.43 -0.74 -2.51
C ALA A 679 20.23 -0.37 -1.25
N VAL A 680 21.12 -1.28 -0.80
CA VAL A 680 22.01 -1.03 0.34
C VAL A 680 22.91 0.17 0.10
N LYS A 681 23.52 0.28 -1.09
CA LYS A 681 24.43 1.39 -1.41
C LYS A 681 23.71 2.74 -1.46
N ILE A 682 22.47 2.77 -1.90
CA ILE A 682 21.64 3.99 -1.91
C ILE A 682 21.37 4.44 -0.48
N GLU A 683 20.94 3.52 0.39
CA GLU A 683 20.66 3.81 1.80
C GLU A 683 21.89 4.41 2.49
N PHE A 684 23.07 3.80 2.30
CA PHE A 684 24.33 4.35 2.82
C PHE A 684 24.67 5.74 2.28
N ARG A 685 24.34 6.04 1.03
CA ARG A 685 24.63 7.34 0.42
C ARG A 685 23.76 8.45 0.99
N ASP A 686 22.53 8.13 1.37
CA ASP A 686 21.65 9.12 1.98
C ASP A 686 22.04 9.34 3.46
N SER A 687 22.38 8.29 4.22
CA SER A 687 22.92 8.45 5.59
C SER A 687 24.21 9.27 5.65
N THR A 688 25.09 9.14 4.64
CA THR A 688 26.36 9.90 4.61
C THR A 688 26.18 11.38 4.27
N LYS A 689 25.14 11.76 3.51
CA LYS A 689 24.80 13.17 3.30
C LYS A 689 24.30 13.80 4.59
N ASP A 690 23.49 13.07 5.34
CA ASP A 690 22.96 13.54 6.62
C ASP A 690 24.09 13.69 7.65
N ALA A 691 25.02 12.72 7.69
CA ALA A 691 26.19 12.79 8.56
C ALA A 691 27.16 13.94 8.18
N LYS A 692 27.41 14.18 6.89
CA LYS A 692 28.26 15.32 6.48
C LYS A 692 27.65 16.66 6.84
N ASN A 693 26.32 16.80 6.75
CA ASN A 693 25.65 18.04 7.15
C ASN A 693 25.69 18.27 8.67
N SER A 694 25.70 17.21 9.49
CA SER A 694 25.86 17.34 10.95
C SER A 694 27.31 17.52 11.41
N THR A 695 28.30 17.06 10.64
CA THR A 695 29.72 17.20 11.01
C THR A 695 30.30 18.58 10.68
N ILE A 696 29.70 19.32 9.73
CA ILE A 696 30.16 20.67 9.34
C ILE A 696 29.91 21.71 10.45
N THR A 697 29.00 21.46 11.40
CA THR A 697 28.77 22.34 12.57
C THR A 697 29.67 22.05 13.77
N THR A 698 30.40 20.93 13.79
CA THR A 698 31.34 20.57 14.90
C THR A 698 32.81 20.53 14.49
N SER A 699 33.10 20.67 13.19
CA SER A 699 34.46 20.57 12.61
C SER A 699 35.44 21.67 13.03
N LYS A 700 35.03 22.76 13.70
CA LYS A 700 35.99 23.72 14.29
C LYS A 700 36.66 23.24 15.58
N GLY A 701 36.08 22.25 16.28
CA GLY A 701 36.68 21.67 17.49
C GLY A 701 37.58 20.46 17.21
N PHE A 702 37.24 19.65 16.20
CA PHE A 702 37.94 18.39 15.93
C PHE A 702 39.27 18.60 15.19
N GLU A 703 39.37 19.60 14.30
CA GLU A 703 40.66 19.94 13.67
C GLU A 703 41.69 20.46 14.67
N SER A 704 41.26 21.18 15.72
CA SER A 704 42.16 21.61 16.80
C SER A 704 42.66 20.45 17.65
N LEU A 705 41.88 19.38 17.82
CA LEU A 705 42.27 18.20 18.60
C LEU A 705 43.24 17.31 17.82
N VAL A 706 43.03 17.14 16.52
CA VAL A 706 43.89 16.35 15.65
C VAL A 706 45.25 17.03 15.43
N VAL A 707 45.28 18.36 15.32
CA VAL A 707 46.54 19.12 15.23
C VAL A 707 47.32 19.09 16.56
N HIS A 708 46.64 18.98 17.71
CA HIS A 708 47.31 18.84 19.01
C HIS A 708 47.79 17.42 19.32
N LEU A 709 47.22 16.40 18.67
CA LEU A 709 47.67 15.00 18.79
C LEU A 709 48.82 14.65 17.82
N ILE A 710 48.99 15.43 16.76
CA ILE A 710 50.07 15.27 15.78
C ILE A 710 51.32 16.08 16.16
N ARG A 711 51.19 17.05 17.07
CA ARG A 711 52.28 17.92 17.55
C ARG A 711 52.72 17.50 18.93
#